data_AF-A0A315W514-F1
#
_entry.id   AF-A0A315W514-F1
#
_cell.length_a   1.000
_cell.length_b   1.000
_cell.length_c   1.000
_cell.angle_alpha   90.00
_cell.angle_beta   90.00
_cell.angle_gamma   90.00
#
_symmetry.space_group_name_H-M   'P 1'
#
loop_
_entity.id
_entity.type
_entity.pdbx_description
1 polymer ?
#
loop_
_entity_poly.entity_id
_entity_poly.type
_entity_poly.pdbx_seq_one_letter_code
_entity_poly.pdbx_strand_id
1 'polypeptide(L)'
;MVSISQNTAMKKNGYEVHEPVAGIFLEKTGEKFTIYQAMKKHLLKPGTALALLEAQAATVGIIDPIGNRIFPVADAVKEGVVGPEMREKLLFAEKAISGYIDPYTNQIISVYQAMQKDLVPRDYGLRLLEAQIASKGIFDPVEKTSISTDAAIQKGLYEKALLSDQMSELKVFYNPSTQEYLNYQNLLETCTVEPETGLLLLPVCIAFKGLRKGISSSELLESKIIDKETYEDLQKGKTTTQDVMLIETVKEYLEGKGSIAGVADLSTNQRISIYQAMKQGILMPGTALILLEAQAATGFMIDPVGNKKYTVGEAIMHKLIGPECHLKLLSAERAVTGYKDPYSGETISLFQAMSKDLIVKEHGIRLLEAQIATGGIIDPINSHRLPIQVAFKRGYFDEKMNKILEDEGDDTKGFFDPNTEDNLTYLQLIERCVTDPGTGLCLLPLHDKSGKFNSSFIDYKTKTVFKTEKVKVTCGKYMGMTVSLWELLMSEYFNEHQRQDIFQKYKEGKLNISTIIKMILETIDTSVKATRTVFEGIRETVTAKQLVEAEIISEKVMKELEDGKKSIKDVIEDENVNVYLQGKDSIAGILLPDSQVITIYQARQKGKLMPGTALILLEAQAATGFIIDPIGNRKFSVDDAVKAKIVGPDVCQKLRSAERAVTGYKDPHDGKIISLFQAMQKDLILKDHGIRLLEAQIATGGIIDPVNSHRIPVHVAYKRGYFNEEMNQILSDPSDDTKGFFDPNTHENLTYLQLLARCVKDPGTGLCLLPLKSKSTKINIDDNMKDIFHRTIITVKYGRFKGSTTLWEAINSEYLSEDKRQDLFKLFRSRKITVEQLTVIIIDIIESKEIKQQAELNFEGLRGEVSVVDLLNLEIVDEKTYKSMIDGKLSSTDVMKMDSVRAYLQGTSCVAGLILQPSNQKLSINEAQKKGILTPGTALCLLEAQAATGFIVDPLKNQKLTVEEALREKVIGPQVYEKLLSAERAVTGYKDPYTEKREQLIRQYKSGALKLEEIIEILTVIITELSTKERKFKGLRKQVSASELLESKIISKEIFDKIMQGKISEENVTEIESIQKYLGATNCIAGVRVESTKIIMSIYEAKCRGLLTPGTSLILLEAQAATGFVIDPVNNKKLSVEEAVAQGVVGKEWKKKLLSAERAVTGYKDPYTGNTISLFQALKKDLIVKDHGIRLLEAQIATGGIIDPVHSHRVPVQVAYQRGYFDEEMNQILTDPDDDTKGFFDPNTKENLTYLQLIE
;
A
#
# COMPACT_ATOMS: atom_id res chain seq x y z
N MET A 1 13.75 5.11 -44.85
CA MET A 1 12.44 4.55 -45.28
C MET A 1 12.48 3.05 -45.10
N VAL A 2 12.11 2.54 -43.92
CA VAL A 2 11.46 1.24 -43.68
C VAL A 2 10.86 1.38 -42.28
N SER A 3 9.54 1.38 -42.16
CA SER A 3 8.81 1.37 -40.89
C SER A 3 8.06 0.04 -40.80
N ILE A 4 8.51 -0.81 -39.89
CA ILE A 4 7.89 -2.08 -39.53
C ILE A 4 6.76 -1.74 -38.55
N SER A 5 5.52 -1.89 -39.01
CA SER A 5 4.30 -1.81 -38.22
C SER A 5 4.17 -3.07 -37.35
N GLN A 6 4.00 -2.87 -36.04
CA GLN A 6 3.66 -3.92 -35.08
C GLN A 6 2.20 -4.38 -35.31
N ASN A 7 2.06 -5.55 -35.94
CA ASN A 7 0.86 -6.38 -35.86
C ASN A 7 1.11 -7.44 -34.77
N THR A 8 0.38 -7.38 -33.66
CA THR A 8 0.18 -8.54 -32.77
C THR A 8 -1.14 -9.19 -33.15
N ALA A 9 -1.03 -10.28 -33.90
CA ALA A 9 -2.13 -11.18 -34.24
C ALA A 9 -1.95 -12.53 -33.52
N MET A 10 -3.08 -13.22 -33.31
CA MET A 10 -3.28 -14.68 -33.10
C MET A 10 -3.35 -15.20 -31.64
N LYS A 11 -4.11 -16.23 -31.24
CA LYS A 11 -5.16 -17.11 -31.85
C LYS A 11 -5.71 -18.05 -30.74
N LYS A 12 -7.03 -18.23 -30.65
CA LYS A 12 -7.73 -19.54 -30.55
C LYS A 12 -9.21 -19.28 -30.92
N ASN A 13 -9.68 -19.91 -32.00
CA ASN A 13 -11.01 -19.78 -32.61
C ASN A 13 -11.34 -18.50 -33.41
N GLY A 14 -10.57 -18.21 -34.46
CA GLY A 14 -11.06 -17.74 -35.78
C GLY A 14 -11.99 -16.54 -35.95
N TYR A 15 -12.45 -15.87 -34.89
CA TYR A 15 -13.38 -14.74 -34.93
C TYR A 15 -12.83 -13.62 -34.05
N GLU A 16 -12.51 -12.46 -34.63
CA GLU A 16 -12.30 -11.22 -33.87
C GLU A 16 -13.68 -10.69 -33.45
N VAL A 17 -14.19 -11.20 -32.32
CA VAL A 17 -15.45 -10.75 -31.77
C VAL A 17 -15.19 -9.58 -30.82
N HIS A 18 -15.30 -8.38 -31.36
CA HIS A 18 -15.24 -7.11 -30.64
C HIS A 18 -16.53 -6.82 -29.85
N GLU A 19 -17.15 -7.81 -29.21
CA GLU A 19 -18.45 -7.66 -28.53
C GLU A 19 -18.36 -7.85 -27.02
N PRO A 20 -19.21 -7.19 -26.22
CA PRO A 20 -19.23 -7.39 -24.78
C PRO A 20 -19.75 -8.79 -24.43
N VAL A 21 -19.41 -9.26 -23.22
CA VAL A 21 -19.95 -10.52 -22.68
C VAL A 21 -21.48 -10.48 -22.65
N ALA A 22 -22.14 -11.30 -23.47
CA ALA A 22 -23.58 -11.31 -23.69
C ALA A 22 -24.35 -12.05 -22.59
N GLY A 23 -23.75 -13.06 -21.99
CA GLY A 23 -24.43 -13.96 -21.05
C GLY A 23 -23.51 -14.97 -20.41
N ILE A 24 -24.12 -15.91 -19.68
CA ILE A 24 -23.42 -17.02 -19.05
C ILE A 24 -23.79 -18.32 -19.73
N PHE A 25 -22.77 -19.17 -19.88
CA PHE A 25 -22.87 -20.50 -20.42
C PHE A 25 -22.48 -21.52 -19.34
N LEU A 26 -23.34 -22.51 -19.08
CA LEU A 26 -23.00 -23.62 -18.19
C LEU A 26 -22.41 -24.77 -19.02
N GLU A 27 -21.10 -25.03 -18.89
CA GLU A 27 -20.34 -25.90 -19.80
C GLU A 27 -20.92 -27.31 -20.00
N LYS A 28 -21.58 -27.87 -18.97
CA LYS A 28 -22.05 -29.26 -19.00
C LYS A 28 -23.48 -29.42 -19.52
N THR A 29 -24.39 -28.52 -19.18
CA THR A 29 -25.80 -28.60 -19.63
C THR A 29 -26.00 -27.92 -20.98
N GLY A 30 -25.06 -27.07 -21.40
CA GLY A 30 -25.21 -26.21 -22.57
C GLY A 30 -26.26 -25.11 -22.35
N GLU A 31 -26.79 -24.96 -21.13
CA GLU A 31 -27.79 -23.95 -20.82
C GLU A 31 -27.17 -22.55 -20.78
N LYS A 32 -27.90 -21.60 -21.37
CA LYS A 32 -27.53 -20.19 -21.43
C LYS A 32 -28.41 -19.41 -20.47
N PHE A 33 -27.80 -18.49 -19.75
CA PHE A 33 -28.49 -17.60 -18.82
C PHE A 33 -28.17 -16.15 -19.15
N THR A 34 -29.14 -15.28 -18.98
CA THR A 34 -28.83 -13.84 -18.89
C THR A 34 -27.98 -13.59 -17.65
N ILE A 35 -27.16 -12.54 -17.63
CA ILE A 35 -26.31 -12.20 -16.47
C ILE A 35 -27.16 -12.04 -15.20
N TYR A 36 -28.34 -11.45 -15.34
CA TYR A 36 -29.28 -11.26 -14.24
C TYR A 36 -29.89 -12.57 -13.73
N GLN A 37 -30.27 -13.50 -14.62
CA GLN A 37 -30.74 -14.83 -14.23
C GLN A 37 -29.65 -15.62 -13.51
N ALA A 38 -28.42 -15.56 -14.01
CA ALA A 38 -27.28 -16.21 -13.38
C ALA A 38 -27.01 -15.65 -11.97
N MET A 39 -27.18 -14.35 -11.75
CA MET A 39 -27.12 -13.75 -10.42
C MET A 39 -28.22 -14.29 -9.49
N LYS A 40 -29.48 -14.36 -9.95
CA LYS A 40 -30.60 -14.89 -9.15
C LYS A 40 -30.44 -16.37 -8.81
N LYS A 41 -29.77 -17.13 -9.68
CA LYS A 41 -29.39 -18.53 -9.45
C LYS A 41 -28.09 -18.69 -8.65
N HIS A 42 -27.50 -17.61 -8.14
CA HIS A 42 -26.22 -17.60 -7.40
C HIS A 42 -25.02 -18.16 -8.17
N LEU A 43 -25.08 -18.20 -9.51
CA LEU A 43 -23.95 -18.56 -10.38
C LEU A 43 -22.95 -17.40 -10.51
N LEU A 44 -23.41 -16.16 -10.33
CA LEU A 44 -22.59 -14.95 -10.23
C LEU A 44 -22.82 -14.21 -8.91
N LYS A 45 -21.74 -13.64 -8.38
CA LYS A 45 -21.84 -12.64 -7.30
C LYS A 45 -22.57 -11.38 -7.82
N PRO A 46 -23.43 -10.73 -7.01
CA PRO A 46 -24.17 -9.54 -7.44
C PRO A 46 -23.28 -8.40 -7.94
N GLY A 47 -22.11 -8.20 -7.34
CA GLY A 47 -21.15 -7.17 -7.79
C GLY A 47 -20.60 -7.43 -9.20
N THR A 48 -20.26 -8.68 -9.50
CA THR A 48 -19.79 -9.07 -10.84
C THR A 48 -20.90 -8.96 -11.87
N ALA A 49 -22.11 -9.43 -11.53
CA ALA A 49 -23.26 -9.35 -12.43
C ALA A 49 -23.59 -7.89 -12.78
N LEU A 50 -23.55 -6.99 -11.79
CA LEU A 50 -23.71 -5.56 -12.04
C LEU A 50 -22.60 -5.00 -12.93
N ALA A 51 -21.34 -5.33 -12.67
CA ALA A 51 -20.22 -4.85 -13.49
C ALA A 51 -20.31 -5.31 -14.95
N LEU A 52 -20.73 -6.56 -15.19
CA LEU A 52 -20.94 -7.09 -16.54
C LEU A 52 -22.12 -6.41 -17.25
N LEU A 53 -23.23 -6.17 -16.54
CA LEU A 53 -24.37 -5.45 -17.09
C LEU A 53 -24.05 -3.97 -17.35
N GLU A 54 -23.24 -3.33 -16.51
CA GLU A 54 -22.72 -1.98 -16.74
C GLU A 54 -21.80 -1.94 -17.97
N ALA A 55 -20.96 -2.94 -18.17
CA ALA A 55 -20.15 -3.08 -19.38
C ALA A 55 -21.01 -3.26 -20.64
N GLN A 56 -22.07 -4.07 -20.58
CA GLN A 56 -23.06 -4.19 -21.67
C GLN A 56 -23.74 -2.83 -21.97
N ALA A 57 -24.26 -2.18 -20.92
CA ALA A 57 -24.95 -0.89 -21.04
C ALA A 57 -24.05 0.23 -21.56
N ALA A 58 -22.74 0.19 -21.25
CA ALA A 58 -21.78 1.20 -21.69
C ALA A 58 -21.20 0.97 -23.08
N THR A 59 -21.43 -0.20 -23.69
CA THR A 59 -20.90 -0.56 -25.01
C THR A 59 -21.97 -0.62 -26.11
N VAL A 60 -23.07 -1.35 -25.89
CA VAL A 60 -24.11 -1.56 -26.91
C VAL A 60 -25.52 -1.41 -26.35
N GLY A 61 -25.76 -1.88 -25.12
CA GLY A 61 -27.09 -2.07 -24.54
C GLY A 61 -27.19 -3.44 -23.86
N ILE A 62 -28.27 -3.69 -23.14
CA ILE A 62 -28.44 -4.95 -22.40
C ILE A 62 -28.77 -6.08 -23.37
N ILE A 63 -28.00 -7.17 -23.30
CA ILE A 63 -28.13 -8.29 -24.24
C ILE A 63 -28.97 -9.40 -23.60
N ASP A 64 -29.97 -9.88 -24.35
CA ASP A 64 -30.67 -11.12 -24.08
C ASP A 64 -30.06 -12.25 -24.93
N PRO A 65 -29.21 -13.12 -24.36
CA PRO A 65 -28.56 -14.21 -25.09
C PRO A 65 -29.54 -15.33 -25.50
N ILE A 66 -30.75 -15.39 -24.92
CA ILE A 66 -31.74 -16.43 -25.24
C ILE A 66 -32.59 -15.98 -26.43
N GLY A 67 -33.04 -14.73 -26.40
CA GLY A 67 -33.81 -14.12 -27.49
C GLY A 67 -32.97 -13.51 -28.61
N ASN A 68 -31.64 -13.50 -28.49
CA ASN A 68 -30.67 -12.82 -29.36
C ASN A 68 -31.10 -11.38 -29.70
N ARG A 69 -31.47 -10.61 -28.67
CA ARG A 69 -31.97 -9.24 -28.78
C ARG A 69 -31.17 -8.31 -27.88
N ILE A 70 -31.02 -7.06 -28.32
CA ILE A 70 -30.37 -5.99 -27.55
C ILE A 70 -31.43 -4.97 -27.18
N PHE A 71 -31.48 -4.61 -25.90
CA PHE A 71 -32.46 -3.69 -25.35
C PHE A 71 -31.78 -2.47 -24.72
N PRO A 72 -32.34 -1.26 -24.89
CA PRO A 72 -32.06 -0.14 -23.99
C PRO A 72 -32.40 -0.54 -22.54
N VAL A 73 -31.74 0.07 -21.56
CA VAL A 73 -31.89 -0.32 -20.14
C VAL A 73 -33.35 -0.26 -19.68
N ALA A 74 -34.11 0.74 -20.12
CA ALA A 74 -35.52 0.90 -19.76
C ALA A 74 -36.40 -0.25 -20.28
N ASP A 75 -36.14 -0.73 -21.51
CA ASP A 75 -36.89 -1.82 -22.13
C ASP A 75 -36.47 -3.17 -21.57
N ALA A 76 -35.18 -3.36 -21.27
CA ALA A 76 -34.65 -4.57 -20.64
C ALA A 76 -35.30 -4.84 -19.27
N VAL A 77 -35.59 -3.79 -18.50
CA VAL A 77 -36.31 -3.89 -17.22
C VAL A 77 -37.79 -4.24 -17.42
N LYS A 78 -38.41 -3.71 -18.48
CA LYS A 78 -39.81 -3.99 -18.82
C LYS A 78 -40.01 -5.45 -19.26
N GLU A 79 -39.08 -5.96 -20.06
CA GLU A 79 -39.08 -7.34 -20.57
C GLU A 79 -38.54 -8.35 -19.54
N GLY A 80 -38.06 -7.90 -18.37
CA GLY A 80 -37.58 -8.77 -17.28
C GLY A 80 -36.22 -9.40 -17.53
N VAL A 81 -35.46 -8.94 -18.54
CA VAL A 81 -34.07 -9.36 -18.80
C VAL A 81 -33.16 -8.92 -17.64
N VAL A 82 -33.48 -7.77 -17.02
CA VAL A 82 -32.82 -7.23 -15.82
C VAL A 82 -33.85 -6.77 -14.79
N GLY A 83 -33.52 -6.90 -13.50
CA GLY A 83 -34.40 -6.49 -12.40
C GLY A 83 -34.52 -4.98 -12.20
N PRO A 84 -35.66 -4.49 -11.67
CA PRO A 84 -35.87 -3.06 -11.39
C PRO A 84 -34.84 -2.50 -10.40
N GLU A 85 -34.26 -3.34 -9.53
CA GLU A 85 -33.23 -2.94 -8.57
C GLU A 85 -31.91 -2.44 -9.21
N MET A 86 -31.64 -2.79 -10.47
CA MET A 86 -30.43 -2.37 -11.19
C MET A 86 -30.65 -1.17 -12.10
N ARG A 87 -31.91 -0.72 -12.28
CA ARG A 87 -32.30 0.26 -13.29
C ARG A 87 -31.50 1.56 -13.22
N GLU A 88 -31.41 2.19 -12.05
CA GLU A 88 -30.74 3.50 -11.91
C GLU A 88 -29.24 3.41 -12.21
N LYS A 89 -28.58 2.34 -11.77
CA LYS A 89 -27.14 2.14 -12.01
C LYS A 89 -26.85 1.87 -13.49
N LEU A 90 -27.68 1.05 -14.13
CA LEU A 90 -27.52 0.74 -15.54
C LEU A 90 -27.86 1.94 -16.44
N LEU A 91 -28.86 2.75 -16.09
CA LEU A 91 -29.12 4.02 -16.79
C LEU A 91 -27.94 4.99 -16.66
N PHE A 92 -27.25 4.99 -15.52
CA PHE A 92 -26.04 5.79 -15.35
C PHE A 92 -24.85 5.27 -16.19
N ALA A 93 -24.74 3.96 -16.40
CA ALA A 93 -23.76 3.35 -17.30
C ALA A 93 -24.11 3.57 -18.79
N GLU A 94 -25.40 3.54 -19.16
CA GLU A 94 -25.91 3.80 -20.53
C GLU A 94 -25.60 5.24 -21.00
N LYS A 95 -25.35 6.18 -20.07
CA LYS A 95 -24.81 7.51 -20.40
C LYS A 95 -23.42 7.48 -21.02
N ALA A 96 -22.69 6.37 -20.92
CA ALA A 96 -21.44 6.21 -21.66
C ALA A 96 -21.65 6.14 -23.18
N ILE A 97 -22.84 5.73 -23.63
CA ILE A 97 -23.25 5.70 -25.04
C ILE A 97 -24.10 6.92 -25.37
N SER A 98 -25.14 7.20 -24.58
CA SER A 98 -26.05 8.33 -24.83
C SER A 98 -25.41 9.70 -24.54
N GLY A 99 -24.30 9.71 -23.81
CA GLY A 99 -23.49 10.87 -23.47
C GLY A 99 -23.87 11.52 -22.13
N TYR A 100 -22.87 12.08 -21.45
CA TYR A 100 -23.08 12.85 -20.22
C TYR A 100 -23.36 14.30 -20.58
N ILE A 101 -24.26 14.95 -19.83
CA ILE A 101 -24.55 16.37 -20.02
C ILE A 101 -23.64 17.15 -19.08
N ASP A 102 -22.79 18.00 -19.65
CA ASP A 102 -22.03 18.96 -18.88
C ASP A 102 -22.97 20.02 -18.29
N PRO A 103 -23.08 20.16 -16.97
CA PRO A 103 -23.99 21.12 -16.34
C PRO A 103 -23.65 22.58 -16.65
N TYR A 104 -22.42 22.88 -17.09
CA TYR A 104 -21.96 24.24 -17.37
C TYR A 104 -22.12 24.65 -18.84
N THR A 105 -21.91 23.70 -19.76
CA THR A 105 -21.97 23.99 -21.22
C THR A 105 -23.23 23.41 -21.88
N ASN A 106 -23.96 22.56 -21.16
CA ASN A 106 -25.08 21.76 -21.66
C ASN A 106 -24.72 20.90 -22.89
N GLN A 107 -23.41 20.67 -23.11
CA GLN A 107 -22.91 19.83 -24.19
C GLN A 107 -22.90 18.36 -23.78
N ILE A 108 -23.09 17.49 -24.78
CA ILE A 108 -22.96 16.06 -24.63
C ILE A 108 -21.47 15.71 -24.67
N ILE A 109 -20.96 15.10 -23.60
CA ILE A 109 -19.54 14.75 -23.45
C ILE A 109 -19.37 13.24 -23.22
N SER A 110 -18.20 12.73 -23.59
CA SER A 110 -17.81 11.32 -23.43
C SER A 110 -17.52 10.94 -21.97
N VAL A 111 -17.40 9.64 -21.68
CA VAL A 111 -16.98 9.14 -20.35
C VAL A 111 -15.66 9.76 -19.90
N TYR A 112 -14.66 9.83 -20.78
CA TYR A 112 -13.35 10.38 -20.43
C TYR A 112 -13.43 11.86 -20.03
N GLN A 113 -14.17 12.66 -20.80
CA GLN A 113 -14.39 14.07 -20.48
C GLN A 113 -15.24 14.26 -19.22
N ALA A 114 -16.23 13.37 -18.98
CA ALA A 114 -17.03 13.37 -17.78
C ALA A 114 -16.20 13.05 -16.52
N MET A 115 -15.19 12.19 -16.64
CA MET A 115 -14.22 11.93 -15.57
C MET A 115 -13.33 13.14 -15.29
N GLN A 116 -12.84 13.84 -16.33
CA GLN A 116 -12.03 15.05 -16.17
C GLN A 116 -12.80 16.19 -15.49
N LYS A 117 -14.13 16.18 -15.57
CA LYS A 117 -15.04 17.16 -14.96
C LYS A 117 -15.71 16.66 -13.69
N ASP A 118 -15.25 15.55 -13.12
CA ASP A 118 -15.77 14.93 -11.89
C ASP A 118 -17.29 14.60 -11.91
N LEU A 119 -17.89 14.46 -13.10
CA LEU A 119 -19.29 14.01 -13.25
C LEU A 119 -19.43 12.50 -13.05
N VAL A 120 -18.34 11.76 -13.26
CA VAL A 120 -18.24 10.32 -13.09
C VAL A 120 -16.99 10.03 -12.26
N PRO A 121 -17.08 9.26 -11.15
CA PRO A 121 -15.91 8.88 -10.38
C PRO A 121 -14.85 8.18 -11.24
N ARG A 122 -13.58 8.53 -11.02
CA ARG A 122 -12.46 8.10 -11.88
C ARG A 122 -12.39 6.58 -12.07
N ASP A 123 -12.40 5.80 -10.99
CA ASP A 123 -12.32 4.33 -11.06
C ASP A 123 -13.53 3.72 -11.81
N TYR A 124 -14.71 4.31 -11.61
CA TYR A 124 -15.94 3.86 -12.28
C TYR A 124 -15.88 4.16 -13.78
N GLY A 125 -15.44 5.36 -14.17
CA GLY A 125 -15.31 5.76 -15.57
C GLY A 125 -14.20 4.98 -16.31
N LEU A 126 -13.06 4.72 -15.66
CA LEU A 126 -12.00 3.88 -16.21
C LEU A 126 -12.50 2.48 -16.57
N ARG A 127 -13.31 1.86 -15.71
CA ARG A 127 -13.92 0.55 -15.97
C ARG A 127 -14.86 0.55 -17.18
N LEU A 128 -15.64 1.61 -17.38
CA LEU A 128 -16.50 1.74 -18.56
C LEU A 128 -15.69 1.97 -19.84
N LEU A 129 -14.63 2.78 -19.77
CA LEU A 129 -13.68 2.99 -20.87
C LEU A 129 -12.95 1.69 -21.23
N GLU A 130 -12.56 0.89 -20.24
CA GLU A 130 -11.94 -0.42 -20.46
C GLU A 130 -12.86 -1.36 -21.24
N ALA A 131 -14.14 -1.44 -20.84
CA ALA A 131 -15.13 -2.22 -21.57
C ALA A 131 -15.32 -1.74 -23.02
N GLN A 132 -15.36 -0.42 -23.24
CA GLN A 132 -15.44 0.16 -24.58
C GLN A 132 -14.22 -0.19 -25.44
N ILE A 133 -13.01 -0.01 -24.91
CA ILE A 133 -11.74 -0.26 -25.61
C ILE A 133 -11.58 -1.74 -25.97
N ALA A 134 -11.93 -2.65 -25.05
CA ALA A 134 -11.81 -4.09 -25.25
C ALA A 134 -12.86 -4.67 -26.21
N SER A 135 -14.02 -4.01 -26.35
CA SER A 135 -15.06 -4.35 -27.33
C SER A 135 -14.81 -3.64 -28.68
N LYS A 136 -15.63 -2.64 -29.06
CA LYS A 136 -15.62 -2.01 -30.40
C LYS A 136 -14.81 -0.70 -30.50
N GLY A 137 -14.12 -0.29 -29.44
CA GLY A 137 -13.44 1.00 -29.34
C GLY A 137 -14.24 2.05 -28.56
N ILE A 138 -13.69 3.26 -28.45
CA ILE A 138 -14.22 4.32 -27.59
C ILE A 138 -15.46 4.92 -28.24
N PHE A 139 -16.55 5.08 -27.48
CA PHE A 139 -17.80 5.58 -28.01
C PHE A 139 -17.79 7.12 -28.08
N ASP A 140 -18.07 7.68 -29.26
CA ASP A 140 -18.30 9.11 -29.45
C ASP A 140 -19.81 9.39 -29.31
N PRO A 141 -20.27 10.02 -28.21
CA PRO A 141 -21.69 10.24 -27.98
C PRO A 141 -22.32 11.30 -28.90
N VAL A 142 -21.51 12.14 -29.56
CA VAL A 142 -21.99 13.15 -30.51
C VAL A 142 -22.27 12.50 -31.86
N GLU A 143 -21.31 11.72 -32.37
CA GLU A 143 -21.43 10.98 -33.63
C GLU A 143 -22.22 9.67 -33.49
N LYS A 144 -22.52 9.25 -32.25
CA LYS A 144 -23.20 7.99 -31.91
C LYS A 144 -22.54 6.74 -32.51
N THR A 145 -21.21 6.76 -32.62
CA THR A 145 -20.42 5.66 -33.21
C THR A 145 -19.18 5.36 -32.38
N SER A 146 -18.75 4.09 -32.38
CA SER A 146 -17.46 3.70 -31.80
C SER A 146 -16.33 4.04 -32.76
N ILE A 147 -15.26 4.66 -32.23
CA ILE A 147 -14.06 5.05 -32.97
C ILE A 147 -12.83 4.32 -32.43
N SER A 148 -11.79 4.20 -33.25
CA SER A 148 -10.52 3.60 -32.83
C SER A 148 -9.84 4.45 -31.75
N THR A 149 -8.99 3.81 -30.94
CA THR A 149 -8.23 4.51 -29.87
C THR A 149 -7.36 5.63 -30.42
N ASP A 150 -6.75 5.46 -31.58
CA ASP A 150 -5.94 6.49 -32.24
C ASP A 150 -6.77 7.70 -32.69
N ALA A 151 -7.98 7.46 -33.23
CA ALA A 151 -8.91 8.54 -33.61
C ALA A 151 -9.48 9.26 -32.38
N ALA A 152 -9.74 8.53 -31.29
CA ALA A 152 -10.20 9.10 -30.03
C ALA A 152 -9.15 10.02 -29.39
N ILE A 153 -7.86 9.67 -29.49
CA ILE A 153 -6.75 10.52 -29.02
C ILE A 153 -6.70 11.83 -29.81
N GLN A 154 -6.83 11.77 -31.14
CA GLN A 154 -6.84 12.96 -31.99
C GLN A 154 -8.02 13.90 -31.68
N LYS A 155 -9.16 13.34 -31.28
CA LYS A 155 -10.36 14.10 -30.87
C LYS A 155 -10.34 14.54 -29.40
N GLY A 156 -9.31 14.18 -28.62
CA GLY A 156 -9.25 14.48 -27.17
C GLY A 156 -10.29 13.71 -26.33
N LEU A 157 -10.81 12.61 -26.84
CA LEU A 157 -11.78 11.74 -26.16
C LEU A 157 -11.09 10.63 -25.35
N TYR A 158 -9.75 10.52 -25.43
CA TYR A 158 -8.95 9.54 -24.71
C TYR A 158 -7.47 9.94 -24.65
N GLU A 159 -6.74 9.54 -23.61
CA GLU A 159 -5.30 9.76 -23.48
C GLU A 159 -4.57 8.49 -23.03
N LYS A 160 -3.78 7.90 -23.94
CA LYS A 160 -3.20 6.56 -23.76
C LYS A 160 -2.09 6.49 -22.70
N ALA A 161 -1.23 7.51 -22.63
CA ALA A 161 -0.01 7.47 -21.80
C ALA A 161 -0.26 7.53 -20.29
N LEU A 162 -1.42 8.06 -19.86
CA LEU A 162 -1.75 8.25 -18.44
C LEU A 162 -2.62 7.13 -17.85
N LEU A 163 -3.37 6.41 -18.71
CA LEU A 163 -4.49 5.56 -18.28
C LEU A 163 -4.22 4.06 -18.46
N SER A 164 -3.29 3.65 -19.33
CA SER A 164 -3.03 2.22 -19.61
C SER A 164 -2.61 1.44 -18.36
N ASP A 165 -1.74 2.03 -17.56
CA ASP A 165 -1.20 1.38 -16.36
C ASP A 165 -2.28 1.30 -15.27
N GLN A 166 -3.06 2.38 -15.11
CA GLN A 166 -4.17 2.44 -14.17
C GLN A 166 -5.32 1.48 -14.51
N MET A 167 -5.59 1.25 -15.80
CA MET A 167 -6.59 0.28 -16.24
C MET A 167 -6.13 -1.16 -16.03
N SER A 168 -4.83 -1.44 -16.17
CA SER A 168 -4.28 -2.79 -15.92
C SER A 168 -4.38 -3.23 -14.46
N GLU A 169 -4.47 -2.26 -13.53
CA GLU A 169 -4.66 -2.49 -12.10
C GLU A 169 -6.13 -2.71 -11.69
N LEU A 170 -7.10 -2.36 -12.55
CA LEU A 170 -8.54 -2.48 -12.28
C LEU A 170 -9.07 -3.92 -12.46
N LYS A 171 -8.71 -4.80 -11.52
CA LYS A 171 -9.21 -6.18 -11.46
C LYS A 171 -10.59 -6.25 -10.79
N VAL A 172 -11.64 -5.80 -11.48
CA VAL A 172 -13.01 -5.71 -10.91
C VAL A 172 -13.88 -6.91 -11.25
N PHE A 173 -13.61 -7.60 -12.36
CA PHE A 173 -14.45 -8.69 -12.85
C PHE A 173 -14.03 -10.02 -12.25
N TYR A 174 -14.80 -10.54 -11.29
CA TYR A 174 -14.54 -11.85 -10.70
C TYR A 174 -15.02 -12.98 -11.60
N ASN A 175 -14.11 -13.83 -12.09
CA ASN A 175 -14.45 -15.04 -12.84
C ASN A 175 -14.79 -16.19 -11.86
N PRO A 176 -16.02 -16.72 -11.83
CA PRO A 176 -16.40 -17.79 -10.90
C PRO A 176 -15.67 -19.12 -11.11
N SER A 177 -15.27 -19.41 -12.34
CA SER A 177 -14.61 -20.66 -12.74
C SER A 177 -13.15 -20.67 -12.30
N THR A 178 -12.42 -19.58 -12.55
CA THR A 178 -11.01 -19.45 -12.15
C THR A 178 -10.83 -18.88 -10.74
N GLN A 179 -11.90 -18.37 -10.11
CA GLN A 179 -11.89 -17.70 -8.81
C GLN A 179 -10.94 -16.49 -8.72
N GLU A 180 -10.63 -15.87 -9.86
CA GLU A 180 -9.72 -14.72 -9.95
C GLU A 180 -10.48 -13.43 -10.26
N TYR A 181 -9.92 -12.30 -9.79
CA TYR A 181 -10.33 -10.98 -10.22
C TYR A 181 -9.52 -10.60 -11.46
N LEU A 182 -10.22 -10.35 -12.56
CA LEU A 182 -9.66 -10.02 -13.86
C LEU A 182 -10.06 -8.60 -14.26
N ASN A 183 -9.25 -8.02 -15.13
CA ASN A 183 -9.63 -6.86 -15.91
C ASN A 183 -10.57 -7.34 -17.05
N TYR A 184 -11.25 -6.43 -17.75
CA TYR A 184 -12.26 -6.83 -18.74
C TYR A 184 -11.64 -7.54 -19.94
N GLN A 185 -10.48 -7.11 -20.39
CA GLN A 185 -9.76 -7.72 -21.52
C GLN A 185 -9.43 -9.18 -21.25
N ASN A 186 -8.83 -9.49 -20.10
CA ASN A 186 -8.50 -10.86 -19.71
C ASN A 186 -9.75 -11.71 -19.47
N LEU A 187 -10.87 -11.10 -19.08
CA LEU A 187 -12.14 -11.82 -18.97
C LEU A 187 -12.67 -12.25 -20.34
N LEU A 188 -12.59 -11.39 -21.36
CA LEU A 188 -13.01 -11.74 -22.72
C LEU A 188 -12.19 -12.90 -23.29
N GLU A 189 -10.89 -13.00 -22.94
CA GLU A 189 -10.05 -14.15 -23.31
C GLU A 189 -10.54 -15.48 -22.72
N THR A 190 -11.30 -15.44 -21.62
CA THR A 190 -11.90 -16.64 -21.01
C THR A 190 -13.29 -16.99 -21.55
N CYS A 191 -13.89 -16.11 -22.36
CA CYS A 191 -15.23 -16.31 -22.90
C CYS A 191 -15.21 -17.19 -24.16
N THR A 192 -16.34 -17.86 -24.41
CA THR A 192 -16.53 -18.70 -25.60
C THR A 192 -17.50 -18.04 -26.57
N VAL A 193 -17.16 -18.05 -27.86
CA VAL A 193 -18.06 -17.57 -28.91
C VAL A 193 -19.05 -18.67 -29.26
N GLU A 194 -20.33 -18.34 -29.19
CA GLU A 194 -21.40 -19.23 -29.59
C GLU A 194 -21.47 -19.37 -31.12
N PRO A 195 -21.39 -20.59 -31.69
CA PRO A 195 -21.39 -20.79 -33.14
C PRO A 195 -22.67 -20.32 -33.86
N GLU A 196 -23.82 -20.39 -33.19
CA GLU A 196 -25.13 -20.09 -33.81
C GLU A 196 -25.45 -18.60 -33.83
N THR A 197 -25.12 -17.87 -32.76
CA THR A 197 -25.49 -16.46 -32.58
C THR A 197 -24.31 -15.50 -32.72
N GLY A 198 -23.07 -16.00 -32.62
CA GLY A 198 -21.86 -15.18 -32.57
C GLY A 198 -21.63 -14.48 -31.23
N LEU A 199 -22.49 -14.70 -30.23
CA LEU A 199 -22.42 -14.03 -28.94
C LEU A 199 -21.28 -14.58 -28.07
N LEU A 200 -20.64 -13.69 -27.31
CA LEU A 200 -19.62 -14.04 -26.30
C LEU A 200 -20.29 -14.44 -24.98
N LEU A 201 -20.14 -15.70 -24.59
CA LEU A 201 -20.68 -16.22 -23.32
C LEU A 201 -19.55 -16.57 -22.36
N LEU A 202 -19.72 -16.21 -21.09
CA LEU A 202 -18.78 -16.57 -20.03
C LEU A 202 -19.07 -18.00 -19.53
N PRO A 203 -18.13 -18.95 -19.65
CA PRO A 203 -18.31 -20.29 -19.12
C PRO A 203 -18.23 -20.29 -17.59
N VAL A 204 -19.26 -20.85 -16.95
CA VAL A 204 -19.32 -21.03 -15.49
C VAL A 204 -19.38 -22.52 -15.15
N CYS A 205 -18.45 -22.96 -14.31
CA CYS A 205 -18.39 -24.32 -13.78
C CYS A 205 -18.36 -24.32 -12.24
N ILE A 206 -18.71 -25.47 -11.62
CA ILE A 206 -18.47 -25.68 -10.19
C ILE A 206 -16.96 -25.75 -9.97
N ALA A 207 -16.41 -24.79 -9.20
CA ALA A 207 -14.99 -24.65 -8.95
C ALA A 207 -14.62 -24.72 -7.46
N PHE A 208 -13.46 -25.31 -7.18
CA PHE A 208 -12.83 -25.45 -5.87
C PHE A 208 -11.63 -24.52 -5.75
N LYS A 209 -11.27 -24.13 -4.53
CA LYS A 209 -10.09 -23.29 -4.30
C LYS A 209 -8.82 -24.12 -4.44
N GLY A 210 -7.91 -23.71 -5.33
CA GLY A 210 -6.58 -24.28 -5.48
C GLY A 210 -5.47 -23.45 -4.82
N LEU A 211 -4.23 -23.73 -5.22
CA LEU A 211 -3.02 -23.06 -4.70
C LEU A 211 -2.87 -21.60 -5.16
N ARG A 212 -3.35 -21.25 -6.35
CA ARG A 212 -3.28 -19.92 -6.98
C ARG A 212 -4.57 -19.59 -7.72
N LYS A 213 -5.18 -20.61 -8.34
CA LYS A 213 -6.42 -20.49 -9.13
C LYS A 213 -7.49 -21.47 -8.66
N GLY A 214 -8.73 -21.19 -9.02
CA GLY A 214 -9.85 -22.09 -8.91
C GLY A 214 -9.72 -23.30 -9.85
N ILE A 215 -10.18 -24.46 -9.41
CA ILE A 215 -10.10 -25.73 -10.12
C ILE A 215 -11.52 -26.22 -10.39
N SER A 216 -11.83 -26.54 -11.64
CA SER A 216 -13.14 -27.06 -11.99
C SER A 216 -13.35 -28.47 -11.43
N SER A 217 -14.61 -28.81 -11.14
CA SER A 217 -15.00 -30.18 -10.77
C SER A 217 -14.71 -31.20 -11.88
N SER A 218 -14.70 -30.79 -13.16
CA SER A 218 -14.28 -31.64 -14.29
C SER A 218 -12.79 -31.95 -14.22
N GLU A 219 -11.97 -30.95 -13.93
CA GLU A 219 -10.53 -31.12 -13.75
C GLU A 219 -10.21 -32.04 -12.56
N LEU A 220 -10.93 -31.93 -11.44
CA LEU A 220 -10.76 -32.86 -10.31
C LEU A 220 -11.09 -34.32 -10.68
N LEU A 221 -12.06 -34.54 -11.57
CA LEU A 221 -12.40 -35.87 -12.07
C LEU A 221 -11.33 -36.39 -13.04
N GLU A 222 -10.86 -35.55 -13.97
CA GLU A 222 -9.79 -35.90 -14.91
C GLU A 222 -8.47 -36.21 -14.21
N SER A 223 -8.18 -35.49 -13.12
CA SER A 223 -7.06 -35.72 -12.21
C SER A 223 -7.28 -36.90 -11.25
N LYS A 224 -8.44 -37.57 -11.31
CA LYS A 224 -8.83 -38.70 -10.43
C LYS A 224 -8.78 -38.38 -8.93
N ILE A 225 -9.00 -37.12 -8.56
CA ILE A 225 -9.04 -36.66 -7.17
C ILE A 225 -10.43 -36.92 -6.58
N ILE A 226 -11.48 -36.73 -7.38
CA ILE A 226 -12.85 -37.15 -7.07
C ILE A 226 -13.28 -38.29 -8.00
N ASP A 227 -14.21 -39.12 -7.54
CA ASP A 227 -14.80 -40.17 -8.36
C ASP A 227 -16.01 -39.65 -9.18
N LYS A 228 -16.47 -40.49 -10.11
CA LYS A 228 -17.57 -40.15 -11.00
C LYS A 228 -18.89 -39.95 -10.24
N GLU A 229 -19.11 -40.70 -9.17
CA GLU A 229 -20.31 -40.60 -8.33
C GLU A 229 -20.37 -39.24 -7.62
N THR A 230 -19.30 -38.85 -6.92
CA THR A 230 -19.18 -37.53 -6.26
C THR A 230 -19.32 -36.40 -7.27
N TYR A 231 -18.69 -36.53 -8.44
CA TYR A 231 -18.85 -35.55 -9.53
C TYR A 231 -20.30 -35.45 -10.00
N GLU A 232 -21.01 -36.55 -10.21
CA GLU A 232 -22.41 -36.52 -10.61
C GLU A 232 -23.32 -35.94 -9.52
N ASP A 233 -23.06 -36.26 -8.25
CA ASP A 233 -23.84 -35.75 -7.13
C ASP A 233 -23.62 -34.25 -6.90
N LEU A 234 -22.40 -33.73 -7.12
CA LEU A 234 -22.10 -32.29 -7.14
C LEU A 234 -22.92 -31.59 -8.22
N GLN A 235 -22.97 -32.19 -9.41
CA GLN A 235 -23.64 -31.61 -10.57
C GLN A 235 -25.17 -31.66 -10.44
N LYS A 236 -25.71 -32.68 -9.75
CA LYS A 236 -27.14 -32.82 -9.43
C LYS A 236 -27.54 -32.04 -8.16
N GLY A 237 -26.59 -31.40 -7.47
CA GLY A 237 -26.84 -30.63 -6.24
C GLY A 237 -27.18 -31.47 -5.01
N LYS A 238 -26.89 -32.78 -5.02
CA LYS A 238 -27.09 -33.66 -3.87
C LYS A 238 -26.02 -33.48 -2.80
N THR A 239 -24.83 -33.06 -3.21
CA THR A 239 -23.72 -32.72 -2.32
C THR A 239 -23.19 -31.34 -2.70
N THR A 240 -22.66 -30.59 -1.73
CA THR A 240 -22.13 -29.24 -1.95
C THR A 240 -20.61 -29.24 -2.11
N THR A 241 -20.05 -28.15 -2.64
CA THR A 241 -18.59 -27.96 -2.69
C THR A 241 -17.97 -27.95 -1.30
N GLN A 242 -18.69 -27.47 -0.28
CA GLN A 242 -18.24 -27.47 1.11
C GLN A 242 -18.15 -28.90 1.65
N ASP A 243 -19.13 -29.75 1.34
CA ASP A 243 -19.13 -31.15 1.77
C ASP A 243 -17.97 -31.93 1.16
N VAL A 244 -17.68 -31.70 -0.13
CA VAL A 244 -16.54 -32.33 -0.81
C VAL A 244 -15.20 -31.83 -0.27
N MET A 245 -15.11 -30.58 0.18
CA MET A 245 -13.92 -30.05 0.86
C MET A 245 -13.68 -30.67 2.25
N LEU A 246 -14.67 -31.30 2.87
CA LEU A 246 -14.49 -32.04 4.11
C LEU A 246 -13.81 -33.40 3.88
N ILE A 247 -13.73 -33.87 2.63
CA ILE A 247 -13.01 -35.10 2.27
C ILE A 247 -11.50 -34.83 2.36
N GLU A 248 -10.84 -35.52 3.28
CA GLU A 248 -9.40 -35.34 3.60
C GLU A 248 -8.51 -35.48 2.36
N THR A 249 -8.76 -36.48 1.50
CA THR A 249 -7.96 -36.71 0.29
C THR A 249 -8.06 -35.53 -0.70
N VAL A 250 -9.25 -34.96 -0.88
CA VAL A 250 -9.48 -33.82 -1.76
C VAL A 250 -8.76 -32.59 -1.21
N LYS A 251 -8.86 -32.32 0.09
CA LYS A 251 -8.16 -31.23 0.77
C LYS A 251 -6.64 -31.35 0.63
N GLU A 252 -6.07 -32.55 0.76
CA GLU A 252 -4.63 -32.78 0.60
C GLU A 252 -4.11 -32.49 -0.82
N TYR A 253 -4.90 -32.77 -1.87
CA TYR A 253 -4.51 -32.44 -3.25
C TYR A 253 -4.74 -30.96 -3.61
N LEU A 254 -5.69 -30.29 -2.97
CA LEU A 254 -5.98 -28.87 -3.20
C LEU A 254 -5.04 -27.94 -2.43
N GLU A 255 -4.82 -28.21 -1.14
CA GLU A 255 -4.09 -27.35 -0.21
C GLU A 255 -2.69 -27.87 0.15
N GLY A 256 -2.43 -29.16 -0.06
CA GLY A 256 -1.22 -29.86 0.41
C GLY A 256 -1.33 -30.39 1.85
N LYS A 257 -0.46 -31.35 2.19
CA LYS A 257 -0.30 -31.94 3.54
C LYS A 257 0.38 -31.01 4.55
N GLY A 258 0.82 -29.83 4.11
CA GLY A 258 1.56 -28.85 4.88
C GLY A 258 3.08 -29.04 4.79
N SER A 259 3.80 -27.96 4.46
CA SER A 259 5.26 -27.90 4.49
C SER A 259 5.79 -27.55 5.89
N ILE A 260 7.12 -27.61 6.08
CA ILE A 260 7.76 -27.11 7.29
C ILE A 260 7.53 -25.60 7.35
N ALA A 261 6.64 -25.17 8.23
CA ALA A 261 6.14 -23.81 8.34
C ALA A 261 7.11 -22.87 9.08
N GLY A 262 7.94 -23.43 9.95
CA GLY A 262 8.71 -22.67 10.92
C GLY A 262 9.58 -23.56 11.79
N VAL A 263 10.13 -22.96 12.82
CA VAL A 263 10.96 -23.61 13.83
C VAL A 263 10.20 -23.60 15.16
N ALA A 264 10.20 -24.74 15.85
CA ALA A 264 9.71 -24.85 17.21
C ALA A 264 10.91 -24.86 18.17
N ASP A 265 11.09 -23.78 18.91
CA ASP A 265 12.04 -23.78 20.02
C ASP A 265 11.42 -24.53 21.19
N LEU A 266 11.92 -25.74 21.44
CA LEU A 266 11.39 -26.61 22.50
C LEU A 266 11.76 -26.13 23.91
N SER A 267 12.76 -25.25 24.06
CA SER A 267 13.18 -24.72 25.35
C SER A 267 12.22 -23.64 25.86
N THR A 268 11.79 -22.76 24.94
CA THR A 268 10.87 -21.65 25.23
C THR A 268 9.42 -21.95 24.88
N ASN A 269 9.18 -23.08 24.22
CA ASN A 269 7.89 -23.48 23.66
C ASN A 269 7.33 -22.44 22.66
N GLN A 270 8.22 -21.74 21.96
CA GLN A 270 7.87 -20.71 20.98
C GLN A 270 7.96 -21.23 19.55
N ARG A 271 7.12 -20.66 18.70
CA ARG A 271 7.12 -20.85 17.24
C ARG A 271 7.74 -19.64 16.57
N ILE A 272 8.75 -19.88 15.75
CA ILE A 272 9.56 -18.85 15.11
C ILE A 272 9.49 -19.07 13.60
N SER A 273 9.37 -18.00 12.81
CA SER A 273 9.44 -18.14 11.34
C SER A 273 10.86 -18.50 10.91
N ILE A 274 11.01 -19.22 9.79
CA ILE A 274 12.34 -19.64 9.29
C ILE A 274 13.26 -18.42 9.08
N TYR A 275 12.71 -17.33 8.54
CA TYR A 275 13.47 -16.11 8.30
C TYR A 275 13.88 -15.40 9.60
N GLN A 276 13.02 -15.39 10.62
CA GLN A 276 13.38 -14.85 11.94
C GLN A 276 14.45 -15.70 12.62
N ALA A 277 14.34 -17.03 12.54
CA ALA A 277 15.35 -17.96 13.05
C ALA A 277 16.71 -17.73 12.37
N MET A 278 16.72 -17.43 11.07
CA MET A 278 17.93 -17.03 10.35
C MET A 278 18.52 -15.72 10.87
N LYS A 279 17.70 -14.68 11.09
CA LYS A 279 18.17 -13.38 11.60
C LYS A 279 18.69 -13.44 13.03
N GLN A 280 18.13 -14.33 13.84
CA GLN A 280 18.57 -14.58 15.21
C GLN A 280 19.79 -15.50 15.29
N GLY A 281 20.29 -16.02 14.15
CA GLY A 281 21.42 -16.95 14.11
C GLY A 281 21.11 -18.36 14.63
N ILE A 282 19.83 -18.68 14.83
CA ILE A 282 19.35 -20.00 15.25
C ILE A 282 19.46 -21.00 14.09
N LEU A 283 19.16 -20.56 12.87
CA LEU A 283 19.38 -21.32 11.64
C LEU A 283 20.48 -20.67 10.80
N MET A 284 21.35 -21.51 10.25
CA MET A 284 22.34 -21.07 9.27
C MET A 284 21.64 -20.49 8.03
N PRO A 285 22.13 -19.40 7.42
CA PRO A 285 21.49 -18.78 6.26
C PRO A 285 21.25 -19.72 5.08
N GLY A 286 22.15 -20.69 4.85
CA GLY A 286 21.98 -21.72 3.82
C GLY A 286 20.77 -22.62 4.10
N THR A 287 20.68 -23.19 5.30
CA THR A 287 19.57 -24.05 5.72
C THR A 287 18.22 -23.31 5.67
N ALA A 288 18.21 -22.06 6.17
CA ALA A 288 17.01 -21.24 6.17
C ALA A 288 16.50 -20.94 4.75
N LEU A 289 17.40 -20.57 3.83
CA LEU A 289 17.05 -20.31 2.44
C LEU A 289 16.42 -21.54 1.77
N ILE A 290 17.01 -22.72 1.98
CA ILE A 290 16.51 -23.98 1.40
C ILE A 290 15.10 -24.31 1.89
N LEU A 291 14.82 -24.13 3.18
CA LEU A 291 13.49 -24.35 3.75
C LEU A 291 12.47 -23.31 3.23
N LEU A 292 12.87 -22.05 3.06
CA LEU A 292 12.02 -21.02 2.47
C LEU A 292 11.73 -21.30 0.99
N GLU A 293 12.71 -21.80 0.22
CA GLU A 293 12.50 -22.24 -1.17
C GLU A 293 11.51 -23.41 -1.24
N ALA A 294 11.60 -24.37 -0.30
CA ALA A 294 10.63 -25.47 -0.20
C ALA A 294 9.21 -24.95 0.12
N GLN A 295 9.06 -23.96 1.00
CA GLN A 295 7.75 -23.31 1.23
C GLN A 295 7.19 -22.66 -0.05
N ALA A 296 8.00 -21.86 -0.74
CA ALA A 296 7.62 -21.21 -1.99
C ALA A 296 7.21 -22.24 -3.07
N ALA A 297 7.95 -23.34 -3.21
CA ALA A 297 7.70 -24.36 -4.20
C ALA A 297 6.55 -25.32 -3.88
N THR A 298 6.08 -25.35 -2.62
CA THR A 298 4.97 -26.19 -2.17
C THR A 298 3.65 -25.45 -2.06
N GLY A 299 3.67 -24.12 -2.26
CA GLY A 299 2.46 -23.33 -2.37
C GLY A 299 2.64 -21.93 -1.82
N PHE A 300 3.05 -21.76 -0.57
CA PHE A 300 2.98 -20.44 0.08
C PHE A 300 4.10 -20.26 1.09
N MET A 301 4.48 -19.00 1.30
CA MET A 301 5.26 -18.59 2.45
C MET A 301 4.36 -18.60 3.68
N ILE A 302 4.78 -19.29 4.74
CA ILE A 302 3.93 -19.53 5.91
C ILE A 302 4.41 -18.66 7.07
N ASP A 303 3.50 -17.88 7.64
CA ASP A 303 3.69 -17.25 8.94
C ASP A 303 3.18 -18.19 10.05
N PRO A 304 4.07 -18.86 10.80
CA PRO A 304 3.65 -19.80 11.85
C PRO A 304 3.01 -19.11 13.05
N VAL A 305 3.23 -17.80 13.25
CA VAL A 305 2.67 -17.05 14.39
C VAL A 305 1.26 -16.57 14.08
N GLY A 306 1.07 -15.94 12.91
CA GLY A 306 -0.22 -15.46 12.45
C GLY A 306 -1.13 -16.52 11.81
N ASN A 307 -0.60 -17.72 11.54
CA ASN A 307 -1.24 -18.80 10.77
C ASN A 307 -1.78 -18.32 9.42
N LYS A 308 -0.97 -17.53 8.71
CA LYS A 308 -1.30 -16.96 7.40
C LYS A 308 -0.37 -17.51 6.33
N LYS A 309 -0.90 -17.64 5.12
CA LYS A 309 -0.21 -18.11 3.92
C LYS A 309 -0.14 -16.95 2.93
N TYR A 310 1.05 -16.67 2.42
CA TYR A 310 1.32 -15.54 1.53
C TYR A 310 2.03 -16.01 0.25
N THR A 311 1.82 -15.29 -0.85
CA THR A 311 2.73 -15.35 -2.01
C THR A 311 4.08 -14.73 -1.64
N VAL A 312 5.13 -14.96 -2.44
CA VAL A 312 6.46 -14.39 -2.13
C VAL A 312 6.43 -12.85 -2.12
N GLY A 313 5.67 -12.24 -3.04
CA GLY A 313 5.48 -10.78 -3.08
C GLY A 313 4.79 -10.23 -1.84
N GLU A 314 3.68 -10.86 -1.40
CA GLU A 314 2.96 -10.48 -0.19
C GLU A 314 3.79 -10.68 1.08
N ALA A 315 4.56 -11.77 1.15
CA ALA A 315 5.41 -12.07 2.30
C ALA A 315 6.45 -10.97 2.56
N ILE A 316 6.96 -10.31 1.51
CA ILE A 316 7.87 -9.16 1.63
C ILE A 316 7.15 -7.92 2.13
N MET A 317 5.95 -7.64 1.60
CA MET A 317 5.12 -6.52 2.09
C MET A 317 4.80 -6.67 3.57
N HIS A 318 4.58 -7.89 4.04
CA HIS A 318 4.33 -8.23 5.43
C HIS A 318 5.60 -8.46 6.28
N LYS A 319 6.81 -8.25 5.73
CA LYS A 319 8.10 -8.45 6.40
C LYS A 319 8.32 -9.87 6.97
N LEU A 320 7.64 -10.87 6.43
CA LEU A 320 7.89 -12.27 6.75
C LEU A 320 9.24 -12.72 6.19
N ILE A 321 9.69 -12.08 5.11
CA ILE A 321 10.93 -12.36 4.38
C ILE A 321 11.59 -11.03 3.99
N GLY A 322 12.92 -10.98 3.98
CA GLY A 322 13.68 -9.82 3.54
C GLY A 322 13.92 -9.75 2.03
N PRO A 323 14.26 -8.55 1.51
CA PRO A 323 14.50 -8.33 0.09
C PRO A 323 15.67 -9.15 -0.46
N GLU A 324 16.63 -9.57 0.38
CA GLU A 324 17.78 -10.38 -0.01
C GLU A 324 17.41 -11.77 -0.56
N CYS A 325 16.28 -12.33 -0.12
CA CYS A 325 15.81 -13.64 -0.57
C CYS A 325 14.84 -13.56 -1.76
N HIS A 326 14.39 -12.35 -2.14
CA HIS A 326 13.27 -12.15 -3.06
C HIS A 326 13.42 -12.88 -4.40
N LEU A 327 14.55 -12.66 -5.09
CA LEU A 327 14.77 -13.23 -6.43
C LEU A 327 14.85 -14.77 -6.40
N LYS A 328 15.50 -15.34 -5.38
CA LYS A 328 15.64 -16.80 -5.23
C LYS A 328 14.30 -17.45 -4.94
N LEU A 329 13.51 -16.85 -4.05
CA LEU A 329 12.19 -17.37 -3.69
C LEU A 329 11.17 -17.18 -4.82
N LEU A 330 11.25 -16.09 -5.59
CA LEU A 330 10.42 -15.91 -6.77
C LEU A 330 10.73 -16.99 -7.83
N SER A 331 12.00 -17.38 -7.98
CA SER A 331 12.39 -18.51 -8.82
C SER A 331 11.79 -19.82 -8.31
N ALA A 332 11.83 -20.09 -7.00
CA ALA A 332 11.22 -21.28 -6.42
C ALA A 332 9.67 -21.28 -6.51
N GLU A 333 9.02 -20.12 -6.39
CA GLU A 333 7.57 -19.97 -6.53
C GLU A 333 7.07 -20.33 -7.95
N ARG A 334 7.94 -20.23 -8.97
CA ARG A 334 7.63 -20.71 -10.33
C ARG A 334 7.42 -22.22 -10.40
N ALA A 335 7.82 -22.99 -9.39
CA ALA A 335 7.43 -24.40 -9.28
C ALA A 335 5.91 -24.58 -9.09
N VAL A 336 5.21 -23.55 -8.61
CA VAL A 336 3.75 -23.53 -8.41
C VAL A 336 3.04 -22.75 -9.51
N THR A 337 3.57 -21.59 -9.91
CA THR A 337 2.96 -20.74 -10.95
C THR A 337 3.34 -21.12 -12.38
N GLY A 338 4.37 -21.97 -12.52
CA GLY A 338 4.90 -22.48 -13.76
C GLY A 338 6.06 -21.66 -14.34
N TYR A 339 6.92 -22.34 -15.11
CA TYR A 339 8.04 -21.72 -15.78
C TYR A 339 7.64 -21.30 -17.20
N LYS A 340 7.96 -20.08 -17.61
CA LYS A 340 7.83 -19.67 -19.01
C LYS A 340 8.98 -20.25 -19.84
N ASP A 341 8.63 -21.05 -20.85
CA ASP A 341 9.57 -21.54 -21.85
C ASP A 341 9.98 -20.37 -22.79
N PRO A 342 11.26 -19.97 -22.85
CA PRO A 342 11.70 -18.91 -23.75
C PRO A 342 11.47 -19.19 -25.24
N TYR A 343 11.33 -20.46 -25.63
CA TYR A 343 11.19 -20.86 -27.02
C TYR A 343 9.73 -20.90 -27.49
N SER A 344 8.80 -21.36 -26.65
CA SER A 344 7.37 -21.47 -27.00
C SER A 344 6.50 -20.40 -26.37
N GLY A 345 6.96 -19.71 -25.32
CA GLY A 345 6.15 -18.82 -24.49
C GLY A 345 5.15 -19.52 -23.56
N GLU A 346 5.07 -20.86 -23.64
CA GLU A 346 4.15 -21.66 -22.85
C GLU A 346 4.60 -21.79 -21.39
N THR A 347 3.63 -22.00 -20.50
CA THR A 347 3.89 -22.29 -19.09
C THR A 347 4.12 -23.80 -18.92
N ILE A 348 5.30 -24.18 -18.47
CA ILE A 348 5.72 -25.57 -18.26
C ILE A 348 5.94 -25.88 -16.78
N SER A 349 5.91 -27.17 -16.42
CA SER A 349 6.12 -27.64 -15.04
C SER A 349 7.57 -27.56 -14.59
N LEU A 350 7.80 -27.72 -13.28
CA LEU A 350 9.13 -27.80 -12.68
C LEU A 350 9.99 -28.90 -13.33
N PHE A 351 9.44 -30.10 -13.51
CA PHE A 351 10.13 -31.22 -14.13
C PHE A 351 10.48 -30.95 -15.60
N GLN A 352 9.58 -30.32 -16.35
CA GLN A 352 9.81 -29.96 -17.75
C GLN A 352 10.87 -28.85 -17.87
N ALA A 353 10.86 -27.87 -16.97
CA ALA A 353 11.88 -26.83 -16.90
C ALA A 353 13.27 -27.41 -16.61
N MET A 354 13.36 -28.38 -15.71
CA MET A 354 14.59 -29.13 -15.41
C MET A 354 15.06 -29.95 -16.61
N SER A 355 14.14 -30.61 -17.32
CA SER A 355 14.48 -31.40 -18.51
C SER A 355 14.95 -30.55 -19.69
N LYS A 356 14.60 -29.25 -19.69
CA LYS A 356 15.03 -28.25 -20.67
C LYS A 356 16.21 -27.39 -20.17
N ASP A 357 16.84 -27.77 -19.06
CA ASP A 357 17.96 -27.07 -18.43
C ASP A 357 17.67 -25.57 -18.12
N LEU A 358 16.41 -25.20 -17.91
CA LEU A 358 16.00 -23.86 -17.46
C LEU A 358 16.22 -23.66 -15.95
N ILE A 359 16.36 -24.75 -15.21
CA ILE A 359 16.73 -24.79 -13.81
C ILE A 359 17.85 -25.81 -13.60
N VAL A 360 18.72 -25.54 -12.63
CA VAL A 360 19.78 -26.45 -12.20
C VAL A 360 19.16 -27.73 -11.63
N LYS A 361 19.68 -28.91 -12.02
CA LYS A 361 19.06 -30.21 -11.74
C LYS A 361 18.95 -30.50 -10.25
N GLU A 362 20.01 -30.24 -9.48
CA GLU A 362 20.07 -30.46 -8.03
C GLU A 362 19.03 -29.58 -7.32
N HIS A 363 18.86 -28.34 -7.77
CA HIS A 363 17.83 -27.44 -7.26
C HIS A 363 16.42 -27.94 -7.62
N GLY A 364 16.21 -28.39 -8.86
CA GLY A 364 14.93 -28.95 -9.32
C GLY A 364 14.50 -30.22 -8.59
N ILE A 365 15.43 -31.14 -8.35
CA ILE A 365 15.23 -32.40 -7.59
C ILE A 365 14.72 -32.07 -6.19
N ARG A 366 15.38 -31.15 -5.49
CA ARG A 366 15.00 -30.73 -4.13
C ARG A 366 13.58 -30.15 -4.05
N LEU A 367 13.18 -29.36 -5.05
CA LEU A 367 11.82 -28.80 -5.09
C LEU A 367 10.76 -29.87 -5.43
N LEU A 368 11.07 -30.82 -6.33
CA LEU A 368 10.17 -31.94 -6.66
C LEU A 368 9.92 -32.83 -5.45
N GLU A 369 10.99 -33.15 -4.72
CA GLU A 369 10.94 -33.92 -3.49
C GLU A 369 10.04 -33.24 -2.43
N ALA A 370 10.21 -31.93 -2.24
CA ALA A 370 9.36 -31.16 -1.33
C ALA A 370 7.89 -31.19 -1.76
N GLN A 371 7.58 -31.13 -3.06
CA GLN A 371 6.21 -31.26 -3.58
C GLN A 371 5.61 -32.64 -3.29
N ILE A 372 6.35 -33.73 -3.55
CA ILE A 372 5.88 -35.10 -3.32
C ILE A 372 5.58 -35.33 -1.83
N ALA A 373 6.52 -34.98 -0.95
CA ALA A 373 6.35 -35.12 0.50
C ALA A 373 5.17 -34.32 1.05
N THR A 374 4.80 -33.22 0.40
CA THR A 374 3.67 -32.36 0.80
C THR A 374 2.36 -32.68 0.08
N GLY A 375 2.27 -33.81 -0.64
CA GLY A 375 1.01 -34.36 -1.15
C GLY A 375 1.07 -34.89 -2.57
N GLY A 376 1.95 -34.33 -3.42
CA GLY A 376 2.04 -34.71 -4.83
C GLY A 376 2.60 -33.59 -5.71
N ILE A 377 2.88 -33.93 -6.97
CA ILE A 377 3.46 -33.02 -7.98
C ILE A 377 2.47 -31.91 -8.30
N ILE A 378 2.93 -30.67 -8.38
CA ILE A 378 2.05 -29.53 -8.66
C ILE A 378 1.85 -29.37 -10.18
N ASP A 379 0.59 -29.28 -10.60
CA ASP A 379 0.19 -28.82 -11.93
C ASP A 379 0.16 -27.28 -11.92
N PRO A 380 1.10 -26.59 -12.61
CA PRO A 380 1.14 -25.14 -12.61
C PRO A 380 0.01 -24.50 -13.43
N ILE A 381 -0.63 -25.24 -14.33
CA ILE A 381 -1.71 -24.73 -15.19
C ILE A 381 -3.02 -24.75 -14.40
N ASN A 382 -3.35 -25.91 -13.84
CA ASN A 382 -4.58 -26.13 -13.10
C ASN A 382 -4.44 -25.87 -11.59
N SER A 383 -3.26 -25.47 -11.12
CA SER A 383 -3.03 -24.96 -9.77
C SER A 383 -3.42 -25.91 -8.61
N HIS A 384 -3.21 -27.21 -8.78
CA HIS A 384 -3.41 -28.22 -7.72
C HIS A 384 -2.36 -29.32 -7.80
N ARG A 385 -2.36 -30.21 -6.80
CA ARG A 385 -1.45 -31.35 -6.76
C ARG A 385 -2.07 -32.55 -7.46
N LEU A 386 -1.25 -33.24 -8.22
CA LEU A 386 -1.62 -34.44 -8.95
C LEU A 386 -1.12 -35.69 -8.24
N PRO A 387 -1.91 -36.78 -8.26
CA PRO A 387 -1.38 -38.11 -8.01
C PRO A 387 -0.25 -38.44 -8.99
N ILE A 388 0.78 -39.16 -8.51
CA ILE A 388 1.98 -39.51 -9.31
C ILE A 388 1.61 -40.14 -10.66
N GLN A 389 0.65 -41.06 -10.65
CA GLN A 389 0.17 -41.75 -11.87
C GLN A 389 -0.45 -40.81 -12.91
N VAL A 390 -1.06 -39.70 -12.49
CA VAL A 390 -1.63 -38.69 -13.38
C VAL A 390 -0.53 -37.75 -13.86
N ALA A 391 0.42 -37.39 -12.99
CA ALA A 391 1.59 -36.59 -13.35
C ALA A 391 2.42 -37.25 -14.46
N PHE A 392 2.57 -38.58 -14.43
CA PHE A 392 3.20 -39.35 -15.53
C PHE A 392 2.47 -39.18 -16.85
N LYS A 393 1.14 -39.31 -16.85
CA LYS A 393 0.32 -39.17 -18.07
C LYS A 393 0.37 -37.77 -18.67
N ARG A 394 0.47 -36.75 -17.82
CA ARG A 394 0.57 -35.34 -18.24
C ARG A 394 2.00 -34.90 -18.58
N GLY A 395 3.00 -35.78 -18.39
CA GLY A 395 4.41 -35.45 -18.64
C GLY A 395 4.97 -34.39 -17.69
N TYR A 396 4.37 -34.23 -16.51
CA TYR A 396 4.88 -33.36 -15.45
C TYR A 396 5.82 -34.09 -14.50
N PHE A 397 5.96 -35.39 -14.66
CA PHE A 397 6.88 -36.24 -13.93
C PHE A 397 7.12 -37.52 -14.74
N ASP A 398 8.17 -38.28 -14.47
CA ASP A 398 8.45 -39.55 -15.17
C ASP A 398 8.91 -40.67 -14.23
N GLU A 399 8.82 -41.91 -14.71
CA GLU A 399 9.19 -43.09 -13.90
C GLU A 399 10.69 -43.13 -13.57
N LYS A 400 11.54 -42.57 -14.44
CA LYS A 400 13.00 -42.52 -14.21
C LYS A 400 13.32 -41.63 -13.01
N MET A 401 12.75 -40.42 -12.96
CA MET A 401 12.94 -39.51 -11.84
C MET A 401 12.26 -40.02 -10.58
N ASN A 402 11.11 -40.69 -10.68
CA ASN A 402 10.49 -41.32 -9.52
C ASN A 402 11.42 -42.34 -8.85
N LYS A 403 12.11 -43.18 -9.63
CA LYS A 403 13.11 -44.13 -9.09
C LYS A 403 14.31 -43.43 -8.45
N ILE A 404 14.73 -42.29 -8.99
CA ILE A 404 15.82 -41.49 -8.41
C ILE A 404 15.39 -40.92 -7.06
N LEU A 405 14.17 -40.38 -6.95
CA LEU A 405 13.65 -39.82 -5.69
C LEU A 405 13.27 -40.87 -4.66
N GLU A 406 13.00 -42.11 -5.07
CA GLU A 406 12.81 -43.26 -4.19
C GLU A 406 14.13 -43.83 -3.65
N ASP A 407 15.26 -43.57 -4.33
CA ASP A 407 16.58 -44.01 -3.89
C ASP A 407 17.16 -43.04 -2.84
N GLU A 408 17.56 -43.57 -1.67
CA GLU A 408 18.13 -42.80 -0.55
C GLU A 408 19.62 -42.46 -0.77
N GLY A 409 20.02 -42.23 -2.02
CA GLY A 409 21.36 -41.84 -2.42
C GLY A 409 21.77 -40.45 -1.91
N ASP A 410 23.03 -40.06 -2.13
CA ASP A 410 23.55 -38.75 -1.70
C ASP A 410 22.90 -37.59 -2.50
N ASP A 411 22.57 -37.85 -3.77
CA ASP A 411 22.03 -36.85 -4.70
C ASP A 411 20.61 -36.35 -4.35
N THR A 412 19.87 -37.07 -3.49
CA THR A 412 18.50 -36.71 -3.06
C THR A 412 18.44 -36.02 -1.70
N LYS A 413 19.54 -36.01 -0.94
CA LYS A 413 19.60 -35.44 0.43
C LYS A 413 19.89 -33.95 0.42
N GLY A 414 18.96 -33.19 -0.16
CA GLY A 414 19.10 -31.74 -0.36
C GLY A 414 18.81 -30.85 0.85
N PHE A 415 18.40 -31.43 2.00
CA PHE A 415 18.01 -30.71 3.22
C PHE A 415 18.93 -31.06 4.39
N PHE A 416 19.04 -30.17 5.37
CA PHE A 416 19.95 -30.32 6.50
C PHE A 416 19.19 -30.25 7.83
N ASP A 417 19.40 -31.23 8.71
CA ASP A 417 18.85 -31.19 10.07
C ASP A 417 19.82 -30.46 11.02
N PRO A 418 19.45 -29.28 11.55
CA PRO A 418 20.31 -28.52 12.46
C PRO A 418 20.55 -29.21 13.81
N ASN A 419 19.80 -30.26 14.17
CA ASN A 419 20.01 -30.97 15.43
C ASN A 419 21.03 -32.10 15.33
N THR A 420 20.99 -32.88 14.25
CA THR A 420 21.89 -34.04 14.05
C THR A 420 23.04 -33.74 13.10
N GLU A 421 23.01 -32.60 12.43
CA GLU A 421 23.97 -32.17 11.40
C GLU A 421 24.05 -33.12 10.18
N ASP A 422 22.96 -33.87 9.93
CA ASP A 422 22.86 -34.79 8.79
C ASP A 422 22.18 -34.14 7.59
N ASN A 423 22.62 -34.52 6.39
CA ASN A 423 21.87 -34.29 5.16
C ASN A 423 20.75 -35.34 5.04
N LEU A 424 19.53 -34.87 4.79
CA LEU A 424 18.31 -35.67 4.76
C LEU A 424 17.48 -35.34 3.52
N THR A 425 16.58 -36.26 3.21
CA THR A 425 15.43 -35.99 2.33
C THR A 425 14.43 -35.08 3.06
N TYR A 426 13.64 -34.31 2.32
CA TYR A 426 12.57 -33.48 2.88
C TYR A 426 11.53 -34.29 3.65
N LEU A 427 11.24 -35.52 3.17
CA LEU A 427 10.33 -36.43 3.86
C LEU A 427 10.92 -36.86 5.21
N GLN A 428 12.19 -37.28 5.25
CA GLN A 428 12.89 -37.61 6.50
C GLN A 428 12.91 -36.42 7.46
N LEU A 429 13.07 -35.19 6.95
CA LEU A 429 13.03 -33.99 7.79
C LEU A 429 11.62 -33.70 8.35
N ILE A 430 10.56 -33.90 7.56
CA ILE A 430 9.17 -33.78 8.03
C ILE A 430 8.85 -34.82 9.12
N GLU A 431 9.36 -36.04 9.00
CA GLU A 431 9.15 -37.10 10.00
C GLU A 431 9.79 -36.77 11.36
N ARG A 432 10.82 -35.91 11.36
CA ARG A 432 11.45 -35.35 12.57
C ARG A 432 10.76 -34.10 13.10
N CYS A 433 9.82 -33.52 12.36
CA CYS A 433 9.11 -32.32 12.78
C CYS A 433 8.03 -32.60 13.83
N VAL A 434 7.65 -31.54 14.55
CA VAL A 434 6.54 -31.53 15.50
C VAL A 434 5.39 -30.69 14.93
N THR A 435 4.16 -30.94 15.39
CA THR A 435 2.98 -30.19 14.97
C THR A 435 2.47 -29.31 16.10
N ASP A 436 2.21 -28.05 15.78
CA ASP A 436 1.59 -27.09 16.70
C ASP A 436 0.10 -27.44 16.94
N PRO A 437 -0.34 -27.71 18.18
CA PRO A 437 -1.75 -28.03 18.49
C PRO A 437 -2.71 -26.87 18.21
N GLY A 438 -2.23 -25.62 18.27
CA GLY A 438 -3.04 -24.43 17.99
C GLY A 438 -3.35 -24.26 16.51
N THR A 439 -2.31 -24.35 15.66
CA THR A 439 -2.43 -24.07 14.22
C THR A 439 -2.46 -25.28 13.31
N GLY A 440 -2.05 -26.46 13.79
CA GLY A 440 -1.86 -27.66 12.99
C GLY A 440 -0.64 -27.62 12.07
N LEU A 441 0.20 -26.58 12.16
CA LEU A 441 1.39 -26.40 11.33
C LEU A 441 2.55 -27.31 11.74
N CYS A 442 3.32 -27.75 10.74
CA CYS A 442 4.51 -28.57 10.90
C CYS A 442 5.71 -27.66 11.20
N LEU A 443 6.40 -27.86 12.32
CA LEU A 443 7.53 -27.04 12.78
C LEU A 443 8.75 -27.93 13.02
N LEU A 444 9.92 -27.46 12.59
CA LEU A 444 11.20 -28.13 12.84
C LEU A 444 11.60 -27.90 14.30
N PRO A 445 11.67 -28.94 15.16
CA PRO A 445 12.09 -28.78 16.54
C PRO A 445 13.56 -28.41 16.64
N LEU A 446 13.92 -27.54 17.58
CA LEU A 446 15.30 -27.34 18.02
C LEU A 446 15.46 -27.75 19.47
N HIS A 447 16.47 -28.58 19.73
CA HIS A 447 16.75 -29.11 21.06
C HIS A 447 17.75 -28.22 21.82
N ASP A 448 17.47 -27.97 23.10
CA ASP A 448 18.47 -27.37 24.00
C ASP A 448 19.46 -28.44 24.48
N LYS A 449 20.73 -28.04 24.66
CA LYS A 449 21.83 -28.88 25.15
C LYS A 449 21.60 -29.45 26.56
N SER A 450 20.57 -28.97 27.29
CA SER A 450 20.26 -29.37 28.67
C SER A 450 19.28 -30.54 28.84
N GLY A 451 18.71 -31.10 27.76
CA GLY A 451 18.00 -32.39 27.80
C GLY A 451 16.72 -32.47 28.65
N LYS A 452 16.10 -31.35 29.07
CA LYS A 452 14.79 -31.34 29.74
C LYS A 452 13.67 -31.17 28.72
N PHE A 453 12.77 -32.15 28.65
CA PHE A 453 11.67 -32.18 27.69
C PHE A 453 10.30 -32.10 28.40
N ASN A 454 9.61 -30.97 28.22
CA ASN A 454 8.15 -30.85 28.41
C ASN A 454 7.61 -30.04 27.22
N SER A 455 7.51 -30.66 26.03
CA SER A 455 7.00 -29.98 24.84
C SER A 455 5.49 -30.14 24.72
N SER A 456 4.72 -29.04 24.60
CA SER A 456 3.28 -29.10 24.29
C SER A 456 2.98 -29.49 22.83
N PHE A 457 4.02 -29.64 22.00
CA PHE A 457 3.91 -30.00 20.59
C PHE A 457 3.62 -31.50 20.37
N ILE A 458 2.95 -31.81 19.26
CA ILE A 458 2.56 -33.17 18.88
C ILE A 458 3.62 -33.76 17.96
N ASP A 459 4.23 -34.89 18.34
CA ASP A 459 5.21 -35.55 17.47
C ASP A 459 4.54 -36.20 16.25
N TYR A 460 5.34 -36.43 15.21
CA TYR A 460 4.88 -37.03 13.96
C TYR A 460 4.21 -38.39 14.16
N LYS A 461 4.74 -39.25 15.04
CA LYS A 461 4.19 -40.58 15.32
C LYS A 461 2.76 -40.49 15.88
N THR A 462 2.55 -39.64 16.88
CA THR A 462 1.21 -39.38 17.46
C THR A 462 0.25 -38.86 16.38
N LYS A 463 0.69 -37.91 15.54
CA LYS A 463 -0.13 -37.39 14.43
C LYS A 463 -0.54 -38.50 13.45
N THR A 464 0.37 -39.39 13.07
CA THR A 464 0.07 -40.49 12.14
C THR A 464 -0.96 -41.48 12.70
N VAL A 465 -0.89 -41.80 13.99
CA VAL A 465 -1.88 -42.68 14.65
C VAL A 465 -3.28 -42.06 14.58
N PHE A 466 -3.41 -40.78 14.95
CA PHE A 466 -4.70 -40.07 14.93
C PHE A 466 -5.24 -39.82 13.52
N LYS A 467 -4.38 -39.70 12.50
CA LYS A 467 -4.81 -39.63 11.10
C LYS A 467 -5.33 -40.96 10.56
N THR A 468 -4.74 -42.07 11.00
CA THR A 468 -5.09 -43.41 10.51
C THR A 468 -6.43 -43.89 11.09
N GLU A 469 -6.73 -43.51 12.33
CA GLU A 469 -7.99 -43.87 12.98
C GLU A 469 -9.18 -43.11 12.37
N LYS A 470 -10.21 -43.82 11.91
CA LYS A 470 -11.40 -43.26 11.27
C LYS A 470 -12.64 -43.39 12.14
N VAL A 471 -13.41 -42.31 12.26
CA VAL A 471 -14.59 -42.20 13.12
C VAL A 471 -15.81 -41.86 12.27
N LYS A 472 -16.87 -42.65 12.40
CA LYS A 472 -18.18 -42.32 11.80
C LYS A 472 -18.92 -41.35 12.70
N VAL A 473 -19.20 -40.16 12.19
CA VAL A 473 -19.81 -39.08 12.98
C VAL A 473 -21.33 -39.09 12.80
N THR A 474 -22.06 -38.97 13.90
CA THR A 474 -23.53 -39.07 13.94
C THR A 474 -24.23 -37.74 14.19
N CYS A 475 -23.49 -36.67 14.51
CA CYS A 475 -24.03 -35.34 14.84
C CYS A 475 -23.05 -34.22 14.42
N GLY A 476 -23.55 -32.99 14.29
CA GLY A 476 -22.73 -31.83 13.89
C GLY A 476 -22.41 -31.77 12.39
N LYS A 477 -21.41 -30.98 12.03
CA LYS A 477 -21.01 -30.65 10.64
C LYS A 477 -20.59 -31.86 9.81
N TYR A 478 -20.02 -32.86 10.45
CA TYR A 478 -19.53 -34.09 9.80
C TYR A 478 -20.58 -35.22 9.81
N MET A 479 -21.85 -34.94 10.11
CA MET A 479 -22.89 -35.94 10.25
C MET A 479 -22.99 -36.86 9.02
N GLY A 480 -22.92 -38.18 9.27
CA GLY A 480 -22.97 -39.20 8.22
C GLY A 480 -21.63 -39.50 7.56
N MET A 481 -20.60 -38.68 7.79
CA MET A 481 -19.26 -38.86 7.23
C MET A 481 -18.37 -39.74 8.11
N THR A 482 -17.37 -40.37 7.49
CA THR A 482 -16.30 -41.09 8.18
C THR A 482 -15.02 -40.28 8.07
N VAL A 483 -14.59 -39.68 9.19
CA VAL A 483 -13.53 -38.67 9.24
C VAL A 483 -12.39 -39.15 10.14
N SER A 484 -11.16 -38.74 9.88
CA SER A 484 -10.05 -39.10 10.78
C SER A 484 -10.18 -38.45 12.15
N LEU A 485 -9.70 -39.15 13.19
CA LEU A 485 -9.70 -38.63 14.55
C LEU A 485 -8.92 -37.30 14.64
N TRP A 486 -7.83 -37.19 13.86
CA TRP A 486 -7.05 -35.97 13.71
C TRP A 486 -7.88 -34.78 13.21
N GLU A 487 -8.61 -34.94 12.10
CA GLU A 487 -9.38 -33.85 11.51
C GLU A 487 -10.54 -33.42 12.43
N LEU A 488 -11.15 -34.36 13.17
CA LEU A 488 -12.16 -34.02 14.18
C LEU A 488 -11.58 -33.20 15.34
N LEU A 489 -10.39 -33.54 15.82
CA LEU A 489 -9.73 -32.75 16.88
C LEU A 489 -9.27 -31.38 16.39
N MET A 490 -8.84 -31.27 15.13
CA MET A 490 -8.41 -30.01 14.53
C MET A 490 -9.57 -29.14 14.02
N SER A 491 -10.81 -29.62 14.16
CA SER A 491 -12.01 -28.87 13.83
C SER A 491 -12.31 -27.75 14.83
N GLU A 492 -13.29 -26.90 14.48
CA GLU A 492 -13.77 -25.79 15.30
C GLU A 492 -14.42 -26.23 16.64
N TYR A 493 -14.71 -27.52 16.81
CA TYR A 493 -15.28 -28.05 18.05
C TYR A 493 -14.31 -28.05 19.24
N PHE A 494 -13.00 -27.97 18.98
CA PHE A 494 -11.98 -28.03 20.03
C PHE A 494 -11.06 -26.83 19.96
N ASN A 495 -10.80 -26.21 21.12
CA ASN A 495 -9.80 -25.16 21.25
C ASN A 495 -8.39 -25.74 21.48
N GLU A 496 -7.38 -24.87 21.40
CA GLU A 496 -5.96 -25.25 21.57
C GLU A 496 -5.68 -25.97 22.89
N HIS A 497 -6.21 -25.48 24.01
CA HIS A 497 -5.98 -26.05 25.33
C HIS A 497 -6.59 -27.45 25.47
N GLN A 498 -7.79 -27.66 24.91
CA GLN A 498 -8.44 -28.98 24.89
C GLN A 498 -7.63 -29.97 24.05
N ARG A 499 -7.13 -29.55 22.88
CA ARG A 499 -6.27 -30.40 22.05
C ARG A 499 -4.99 -30.79 22.79
N GLN A 500 -4.31 -29.81 23.38
CA GLN A 500 -3.09 -30.03 24.16
C GLN A 500 -3.31 -31.04 25.29
N ASP A 501 -4.39 -30.88 26.08
CA ASP A 501 -4.72 -31.78 27.19
C ASP A 501 -4.99 -33.22 26.71
N ILE A 502 -5.72 -33.38 25.59
CA ILE A 502 -6.00 -34.71 25.00
C ILE A 502 -4.70 -35.39 24.55
N PHE A 503 -3.85 -34.67 23.81
CA PHE A 503 -2.59 -35.23 23.32
C PHE A 503 -1.61 -35.53 24.45
N GLN A 504 -1.52 -34.67 25.47
CA GLN A 504 -0.66 -34.90 26.63
C GLN A 504 -1.10 -36.14 27.42
N LYS A 505 -2.39 -36.26 27.71
CA LYS A 505 -2.95 -37.43 28.41
C LYS A 505 -2.79 -38.73 27.60
N TYR A 506 -2.85 -38.66 26.27
CA TYR A 506 -2.56 -39.79 25.41
C TYR A 506 -1.07 -40.19 25.49
N LYS A 507 -0.13 -39.24 25.41
CA LYS A 507 1.32 -39.50 25.56
C LYS A 507 1.67 -40.08 26.93
N GLU A 508 0.98 -39.65 27.98
CA GLU A 508 1.13 -40.19 29.34
C GLU A 508 0.45 -41.57 29.53
N GLY A 509 -0.21 -42.12 28.51
CA GLY A 509 -0.92 -43.40 28.57
C GLY A 509 -2.21 -43.38 29.39
N LYS A 510 -2.68 -42.20 29.81
CA LYS A 510 -3.90 -42.03 30.63
C LYS A 510 -5.19 -42.15 29.81
N LEU A 511 -5.14 -41.84 28.52
CA LEU A 511 -6.27 -41.96 27.60
C LEU A 511 -5.93 -42.90 26.45
N ASN A 512 -6.87 -43.78 26.10
CA ASN A 512 -6.80 -44.62 24.91
C ASN A 512 -7.66 -44.03 23.77
N ILE A 513 -7.41 -44.47 22.54
CA ILE A 513 -8.09 -43.96 21.33
C ILE A 513 -9.62 -44.09 21.45
N SER A 514 -10.13 -45.22 21.94
CA SER A 514 -11.57 -45.46 22.10
C SER A 514 -12.23 -44.47 23.07
N THR A 515 -11.56 -44.15 24.18
CA THR A 515 -12.05 -43.16 25.16
C THR A 515 -12.02 -41.75 24.58
N ILE A 516 -10.99 -41.42 23.80
CA ILE A 516 -10.87 -40.14 23.11
C ILE A 516 -12.01 -39.97 22.08
N ILE A 517 -12.31 -40.99 21.28
CA ILE A 517 -13.41 -40.97 20.30
C ILE A 517 -14.75 -40.69 21.01
N LYS A 518 -15.02 -41.39 22.12
CA LYS A 518 -16.26 -41.19 22.89
C LYS A 518 -16.37 -39.76 23.43
N MET A 519 -15.29 -39.26 24.03
CA MET A 519 -15.23 -37.88 24.56
C MET A 519 -15.43 -36.83 23.47
N ILE A 520 -14.86 -37.05 22.28
CA ILE A 520 -15.03 -36.15 21.13
C ILE A 520 -16.48 -36.13 20.65
N LEU A 521 -17.09 -37.30 20.45
CA LEU A 521 -18.49 -37.39 20.01
C LEU A 521 -19.47 -36.77 21.03
N GLU A 522 -19.23 -36.97 22.34
CA GLU A 522 -20.01 -36.32 23.40
C GLU A 522 -19.82 -34.80 23.41
N THR A 523 -18.60 -34.31 23.16
CA THR A 523 -18.32 -32.87 23.07
C THR A 523 -19.02 -32.24 21.87
N ILE A 524 -18.97 -32.90 20.71
CA ILE A 524 -19.68 -32.45 19.49
C ILE A 524 -21.18 -32.44 19.76
N ASP A 525 -21.76 -33.50 20.33
CA ASP A 525 -23.20 -33.56 20.65
C ASP A 525 -23.64 -32.46 21.64
N THR A 526 -22.84 -32.20 22.67
CA THR A 526 -23.09 -31.12 23.64
C THR A 526 -23.03 -29.74 22.98
N SER A 527 -22.03 -29.51 22.12
CA SER A 527 -21.89 -28.24 21.39
C SER A 527 -23.08 -27.99 20.45
N VAL A 528 -23.59 -29.04 19.80
CA VAL A 528 -24.76 -28.97 18.92
C VAL A 528 -26.04 -28.72 19.74
N LYS A 529 -26.17 -29.29 20.94
CA LYS A 529 -27.32 -29.04 21.83
C LYS A 529 -27.33 -27.62 22.39
N ALA A 530 -26.18 -27.06 22.77
CA ALA A 530 -26.05 -25.69 23.27
C ALA A 530 -26.45 -24.63 22.21
N THR A 531 -26.29 -24.94 20.91
CA THR A 531 -26.71 -24.03 19.83
C THR A 531 -28.23 -23.97 19.60
N ARG A 532 -29.05 -24.77 20.29
CA ARG A 532 -30.53 -24.77 20.13
C ARG A 532 -31.26 -23.70 20.95
N THR A 533 -30.66 -23.09 21.98
CA THR A 533 -31.29 -22.07 22.83
C THR A 533 -30.81 -20.66 22.44
N VAL A 534 -31.59 -20.01 21.57
CA VAL A 534 -31.29 -18.69 21.01
C VAL A 534 -32.34 -17.64 21.40
N PHE A 535 -31.88 -16.41 21.59
CA PHE A 535 -32.64 -15.18 21.87
C PHE A 535 -32.53 -14.24 20.67
N GLU A 536 -33.45 -13.30 20.52
CA GLU A 536 -33.39 -12.27 19.49
C GLU A 536 -32.54 -11.08 19.98
N GLY A 537 -31.41 -10.82 19.31
CA GLY A 537 -30.55 -9.65 19.56
C GLY A 537 -30.93 -8.44 18.71
N ILE A 538 -29.96 -7.55 18.46
CA ILE A 538 -30.17 -6.28 17.74
C ILE A 538 -30.15 -6.48 16.20
N ARG A 539 -29.30 -7.38 15.70
CA ARG A 539 -29.20 -7.75 14.28
C ARG A 539 -29.17 -9.25 14.04
N GLU A 540 -28.63 -10.00 15.00
CA GLU A 540 -28.51 -11.45 14.93
C GLU A 540 -29.07 -12.11 16.20
N THR A 541 -29.19 -13.43 16.17
CA THR A 541 -29.62 -14.21 17.33
C THR A 541 -28.48 -14.38 18.33
N VAL A 542 -28.81 -14.39 19.62
CA VAL A 542 -27.85 -14.47 20.73
C VAL A 542 -28.07 -15.79 21.46
N THR A 543 -27.02 -16.58 21.66
CA THR A 543 -27.09 -17.86 22.38
C THR A 543 -27.12 -17.66 23.89
N ALA A 544 -27.74 -18.58 24.63
CA ALA A 544 -27.70 -18.57 26.09
C ALA A 544 -26.27 -18.55 26.66
N LYS A 545 -25.33 -19.23 25.98
CA LYS A 545 -23.91 -19.24 26.33
C LYS A 545 -23.27 -17.85 26.22
N GLN A 546 -23.54 -17.11 25.14
CA GLN A 546 -23.05 -15.74 24.97
C GLN A 546 -23.55 -14.81 26.07
N LEU A 547 -24.79 -14.99 26.53
CA LEU A 547 -25.35 -14.21 27.66
C LEU A 547 -24.66 -14.53 28.99
N VAL A 548 -24.25 -15.77 29.23
CA VAL A 548 -23.45 -16.15 30.42
C VAL A 548 -22.05 -15.56 30.34
N GLU A 549 -21.38 -15.66 29.19
CA GLU A 549 -20.05 -15.06 28.97
C GLU A 549 -20.06 -13.53 29.06
N ALA A 550 -21.23 -12.91 28.84
CA ALA A 550 -21.46 -11.48 29.03
C ALA A 550 -21.93 -11.13 30.45
N GLU A 551 -21.99 -12.09 31.37
CA GLU A 551 -22.45 -11.93 32.76
C GLU A 551 -23.89 -11.35 32.86
N ILE A 552 -24.72 -11.56 31.84
CA ILE A 552 -26.12 -11.08 31.79
C ILE A 552 -27.05 -12.08 32.48
N ILE A 553 -26.80 -13.38 32.29
CA ILE A 553 -27.51 -14.47 32.99
C ILE A 553 -26.52 -15.36 33.74
N SER A 554 -26.97 -16.01 34.80
CA SER A 554 -26.14 -16.94 35.58
C SER A 554 -26.11 -18.34 34.96
N GLU A 555 -25.05 -19.12 35.25
CA GLU A 555 -24.97 -20.54 34.87
C GLU A 555 -26.15 -21.37 35.38
N LYS A 556 -26.75 -20.98 36.51
CA LYS A 556 -27.95 -21.63 37.05
C LYS A 556 -29.15 -21.45 36.10
N VAL A 557 -29.36 -20.22 35.60
CA VAL A 557 -30.46 -19.90 34.67
C VAL A 557 -30.24 -20.59 33.31
N MET A 558 -28.98 -20.70 32.85
CA MET A 558 -28.65 -21.46 31.64
C MET A 558 -29.02 -22.93 31.78
N LYS A 559 -28.68 -23.58 32.90
CA LYS A 559 -29.08 -24.98 33.17
C LYS A 559 -30.60 -25.14 33.28
N GLU A 560 -31.30 -24.18 33.88
CA GLU A 560 -32.77 -24.20 33.94
C GLU A 560 -33.43 -24.05 32.56
N LEU A 561 -32.81 -23.33 31.62
CA LEU A 561 -33.22 -23.23 30.22
C LEU A 561 -32.94 -24.52 29.44
N GLU A 562 -31.78 -25.14 29.66
CA GLU A 562 -31.38 -26.41 29.04
C GLU A 562 -32.25 -27.59 29.53
N ASP A 563 -32.59 -27.59 30.82
CA ASP A 563 -33.49 -28.56 31.45
C ASP A 563 -34.98 -28.30 31.11
N GLY A 564 -35.30 -27.18 30.45
CA GLY A 564 -36.68 -26.78 30.11
C GLY A 564 -37.55 -26.35 31.30
N LYS A 565 -36.95 -26.07 32.47
CA LYS A 565 -37.65 -25.60 33.68
C LYS A 565 -38.04 -24.12 33.59
N LYS A 566 -37.28 -23.33 32.85
CA LYS A 566 -37.55 -21.93 32.54
C LYS A 566 -37.70 -21.77 31.03
N SER A 567 -38.71 -21.06 30.56
CA SER A 567 -38.90 -20.84 29.12
C SER A 567 -38.11 -19.62 28.63
N ILE A 568 -37.87 -19.55 27.32
CA ILE A 568 -37.23 -18.38 26.68
C ILE A 568 -38.04 -17.11 26.95
N LYS A 569 -39.39 -17.21 26.99
CA LYS A 569 -40.27 -16.08 27.28
C LYS A 569 -40.08 -15.54 28.69
N ASP A 570 -39.96 -16.43 29.69
CA ASP A 570 -39.74 -16.05 31.10
C ASP A 570 -38.39 -15.34 31.33
N VAL A 571 -37.43 -15.50 30.41
CA VAL A 571 -36.12 -14.82 30.47
C VAL A 571 -36.14 -13.50 29.71
N ILE A 572 -36.92 -13.38 28.62
CA ILE A 572 -37.12 -12.12 27.88
C ILE A 572 -38.00 -11.15 28.67
N GLU A 573 -38.96 -11.65 29.45
CA GLU A 573 -39.81 -10.83 30.32
C GLU A 573 -39.06 -10.22 31.52
N ASP A 574 -37.84 -10.70 31.82
CA ASP A 574 -36.97 -10.08 32.82
C ASP A 574 -36.37 -8.78 32.26
N GLU A 575 -36.80 -7.65 32.80
CA GLU A 575 -36.32 -6.33 32.38
C GLU A 575 -34.78 -6.21 32.48
N ASN A 576 -34.14 -6.91 33.42
CA ASN A 576 -32.67 -6.85 33.57
C ASN A 576 -31.93 -7.54 32.43
N VAL A 577 -32.58 -8.49 31.73
CA VAL A 577 -32.00 -9.20 30.58
C VAL A 577 -32.39 -8.52 29.27
N ASN A 578 -33.64 -8.09 29.14
CA ASN A 578 -34.15 -7.46 27.91
C ASN A 578 -33.41 -6.16 27.55
N VAL A 579 -33.02 -5.36 28.55
CA VAL A 579 -32.19 -4.16 28.34
C VAL A 579 -30.87 -4.49 27.63
N TYR A 580 -30.29 -5.67 27.86
CA TYR A 580 -29.07 -6.07 27.19
C TYR A 580 -29.30 -6.75 25.83
N LEU A 581 -30.48 -7.31 25.57
CA LEU A 581 -30.81 -7.89 24.27
C LEU A 581 -31.10 -6.81 23.22
N GLN A 582 -32.00 -5.87 23.52
CA GLN A 582 -32.48 -4.88 22.53
C GLN A 582 -32.29 -3.42 22.95
N GLY A 583 -31.93 -3.14 24.21
CA GLY A 583 -31.79 -1.78 24.74
C GLY A 583 -33.09 -1.16 25.25
N LYS A 584 -32.95 -0.04 25.96
CA LYS A 584 -34.04 0.87 26.34
C LYS A 584 -34.44 1.75 25.16
N ASP A 585 -35.64 2.31 25.22
CA ASP A 585 -36.19 3.18 24.18
C ASP A 585 -35.31 4.41 23.91
N SER A 586 -34.85 4.56 22.67
CA SER A 586 -34.24 5.79 22.16
C SER A 586 -35.31 6.84 21.81
N ILE A 587 -34.91 8.10 21.57
CA ILE A 587 -35.81 9.13 21.06
C ILE A 587 -36.33 8.71 19.68
N ALA A 588 -37.59 8.28 19.61
CA ALA A 588 -38.21 7.66 18.44
C ALA A 588 -38.74 8.69 17.42
N GLY A 589 -39.15 9.87 17.89
CA GLY A 589 -39.87 10.85 17.08
C GLY A 589 -40.10 12.17 17.77
N ILE A 590 -40.83 13.04 17.10
CA ILE A 590 -41.15 14.40 17.56
C ILE A 590 -42.64 14.50 17.82
N LEU A 591 -43.00 15.04 18.98
CA LEU A 591 -44.38 15.37 19.33
C LEU A 591 -44.60 16.87 19.09
N LEU A 592 -45.49 17.19 18.17
CA LEU A 592 -45.85 18.56 17.85
C LEU A 592 -46.85 19.15 18.88
N PRO A 593 -46.97 20.50 18.98
CA PRO A 593 -47.92 21.15 19.91
C PRO A 593 -49.39 20.76 19.71
N ASP A 594 -49.76 20.34 18.50
CA ASP A 594 -51.10 19.84 18.14
C ASP A 594 -51.30 18.35 18.48
N SER A 595 -50.38 17.78 19.28
CA SER A 595 -50.34 16.36 19.64
C SER A 595 -50.09 15.41 18.46
N GLN A 596 -49.67 15.93 17.29
CA GLN A 596 -49.28 15.08 16.18
C GLN A 596 -47.88 14.47 16.41
N VAL A 597 -47.79 13.15 16.29
CA VAL A 597 -46.51 12.42 16.28
C VAL A 597 -45.99 12.37 14.85
N ILE A 598 -44.74 12.79 14.65
CA ILE A 598 -44.06 12.71 13.34
C ILE A 598 -42.66 12.11 13.50
N THR A 599 -42.15 11.52 12.42
CA THR A 599 -40.77 11.02 12.39
C THR A 599 -39.77 12.18 12.43
N ILE A 600 -38.55 11.93 12.91
CA ILE A 600 -37.50 12.97 12.96
C ILE A 600 -37.17 13.49 11.56
N TYR A 601 -37.16 12.59 10.57
CA TYR A 601 -36.92 12.95 9.17
C TYR A 601 -38.06 13.81 8.58
N GLN A 602 -39.33 13.50 8.90
CA GLN A 602 -40.46 14.35 8.50
C GLN A 602 -40.42 15.72 9.20
N ALA A 603 -40.00 15.77 10.46
CA ALA A 603 -39.82 17.03 11.18
C ALA A 603 -38.78 17.95 10.51
N ARG A 604 -37.71 17.36 9.95
CA ARG A 604 -36.75 18.08 9.10
C ARG A 604 -37.39 18.58 7.80
N GLN A 605 -38.10 17.71 7.07
CA GLN A 605 -38.73 18.09 5.80
C GLN A 605 -39.76 19.22 5.97
N LYS A 606 -40.50 19.22 7.08
CA LYS A 606 -41.48 20.25 7.43
C LYS A 606 -40.87 21.49 8.10
N GLY A 607 -39.54 21.58 8.21
CA GLY A 607 -38.82 22.70 8.83
C GLY A 607 -39.10 22.89 10.33
N LYS A 608 -39.57 21.85 11.02
CA LYS A 608 -39.83 21.84 12.47
C LYS A 608 -38.55 21.57 13.27
N LEU A 609 -37.60 20.85 12.69
CA LEU A 609 -36.24 20.69 13.18
C LEU A 609 -35.23 21.21 12.17
N MET A 610 -34.14 21.80 12.67
CA MET A 610 -32.99 22.15 11.85
C MET A 610 -32.38 20.87 11.26
N PRO A 611 -31.90 20.90 9.99
CA PRO A 611 -31.30 19.72 9.35
C PRO A 611 -30.18 19.06 10.17
N GLY A 612 -29.34 19.87 10.84
CA GLY A 612 -28.28 19.38 11.73
C GLY A 612 -28.82 18.60 12.93
N THR A 613 -29.77 19.18 13.67
CA THR A 613 -30.40 18.52 14.85
C THR A 613 -31.09 17.22 14.47
N ALA A 614 -31.82 17.21 13.34
CA ALA A 614 -32.51 16.01 12.87
C ALA A 614 -31.54 14.90 12.46
N LEU A 615 -30.43 15.24 11.80
CA LEU A 615 -29.41 14.26 11.42
C LEU A 615 -28.80 13.59 12.65
N ILE A 616 -28.42 14.38 13.66
CA ILE A 616 -27.80 13.89 14.89
C ILE A 616 -28.72 12.91 15.64
N LEU A 617 -30.02 13.21 15.72
CA LEU A 617 -30.98 12.32 16.38
C LEU A 617 -31.21 11.03 15.58
N LEU A 618 -31.19 11.09 14.24
CA LEU A 618 -31.28 9.89 13.39
C LEU A 618 -30.01 9.03 13.47
N GLU A 619 -28.83 9.64 13.58
CA GLU A 619 -27.56 8.93 13.81
C GLU A 619 -27.58 8.21 15.17
N ALA A 620 -28.14 8.84 16.21
CA ALA A 620 -28.33 8.20 17.51
C ALA A 620 -29.29 6.99 17.45
N GLN A 621 -30.40 7.09 16.70
CA GLN A 621 -31.28 5.94 16.44
C GLN A 621 -30.53 4.80 15.74
N ALA A 622 -29.79 5.10 14.67
CA ALA A 622 -29.01 4.11 13.94
C ALA A 622 -27.95 3.43 14.82
N ALA A 623 -27.26 4.20 15.67
CA ALA A 623 -26.19 3.71 16.53
C ALA A 623 -26.67 2.95 17.78
N THR A 624 -27.94 3.11 18.17
CA THR A 624 -28.55 2.42 19.32
C THR A 624 -29.32 1.16 18.90
N GLY A 625 -29.51 0.95 17.60
CA GLY A 625 -30.05 -0.28 17.07
C GLY A 625 -30.86 -0.06 15.80
N PHE A 626 -31.82 0.86 15.76
CA PHE A 626 -32.80 0.90 14.68
C PHE A 626 -33.24 2.32 14.34
N ILE A 627 -33.54 2.55 13.06
CA ILE A 627 -34.34 3.71 12.66
C ILE A 627 -35.80 3.41 12.99
N ILE A 628 -36.43 4.30 13.75
CA ILE A 628 -37.76 4.06 14.30
C ILE A 628 -38.82 4.85 13.52
N ASP A 629 -39.88 4.14 13.12
CA ASP A 629 -41.14 4.74 12.69
C ASP A 629 -42.11 4.80 13.88
N PRO A 630 -42.23 5.95 14.57
CA PRO A 630 -43.07 6.09 15.75
C PRO A 630 -44.58 5.99 15.44
N ILE A 631 -44.99 6.14 14.18
CA ILE A 631 -46.40 6.06 13.77
C ILE A 631 -46.80 4.60 13.58
N GLY A 632 -45.96 3.83 12.88
CA GLY A 632 -46.19 2.41 12.66
C GLY A 632 -45.70 1.50 13.79
N ASN A 633 -45.00 2.04 14.79
CA ASN A 633 -44.25 1.29 15.81
C ASN A 633 -43.35 0.21 15.20
N ARG A 634 -42.58 0.59 14.17
CA ARG A 634 -41.69 -0.32 13.43
C ARG A 634 -40.24 0.11 13.58
N LYS A 635 -39.35 -0.87 13.67
CA LYS A 635 -37.89 -0.71 13.76
C LYS A 635 -37.27 -1.20 12.45
N PHE A 636 -36.37 -0.41 11.87
CA PHE A 636 -35.74 -0.71 10.60
C PHE A 636 -34.22 -0.65 10.68
N SER A 637 -33.54 -1.44 9.86
CA SER A 637 -32.16 -1.14 9.45
C SER A 637 -32.13 0.16 8.63
N VAL A 638 -30.97 0.80 8.48
CA VAL A 638 -30.89 2.04 7.69
C VAL A 638 -31.32 1.81 6.25
N ASP A 639 -30.89 0.71 5.63
CA ASP A 639 -31.25 0.39 4.25
C ASP A 639 -32.74 0.07 4.09
N ASP A 640 -33.37 -0.61 5.05
CA ASP A 640 -34.80 -0.89 4.99
C ASP A 640 -35.63 0.37 5.29
N ALA A 641 -35.14 1.27 6.14
CA ALA A 641 -35.78 2.55 6.40
C ALA A 641 -35.82 3.44 5.15
N VAL A 642 -34.79 3.39 4.31
CA VAL A 642 -34.76 4.08 3.00
C VAL A 642 -35.78 3.45 2.04
N LYS A 643 -35.81 2.11 1.95
CA LYS A 643 -36.81 1.40 1.10
C LYS A 643 -38.24 1.70 1.54
N ALA A 644 -38.49 1.77 2.85
CA ALA A 644 -39.77 2.09 3.45
C ALA A 644 -40.09 3.60 3.45
N LYS A 645 -39.19 4.45 2.91
CA LYS A 645 -39.32 5.92 2.85
C LYS A 645 -39.50 6.60 4.21
N ILE A 646 -39.00 5.99 5.28
CA ILE A 646 -38.95 6.61 6.61
C ILE A 646 -37.85 7.67 6.67
N VAL A 647 -36.72 7.41 5.98
CA VAL A 647 -35.60 8.35 5.79
C VAL A 647 -35.27 8.50 4.30
N GLY A 648 -34.67 9.63 3.92
CA GLY A 648 -34.29 9.91 2.54
C GLY A 648 -32.90 9.40 2.15
N PRO A 649 -32.63 9.27 0.84
CA PRO A 649 -31.31 8.87 0.34
C PRO A 649 -30.21 9.90 0.65
N ASP A 650 -30.57 11.16 0.87
CA ASP A 650 -29.68 12.28 1.16
C ASP A 650 -28.91 12.14 2.50
N VAL A 651 -29.47 11.39 3.46
CA VAL A 651 -28.82 11.10 4.75
C VAL A 651 -28.30 9.68 4.87
N CYS A 652 -28.57 8.82 3.89
CA CYS A 652 -28.30 7.38 3.95
C CYS A 652 -26.83 7.05 4.23
N GLN A 653 -25.88 7.71 3.56
CA GLN A 653 -24.45 7.44 3.77
C GLN A 653 -24.01 7.74 5.20
N LYS A 654 -24.49 8.84 5.79
CA LYS A 654 -24.17 9.22 7.18
C LYS A 654 -24.80 8.25 8.18
N LEU A 655 -26.05 7.86 7.94
CA LEU A 655 -26.74 6.87 8.78
C LEU A 655 -26.10 5.48 8.71
N ARG A 656 -25.64 5.03 7.53
CA ARG A 656 -24.87 3.78 7.41
C ARG A 656 -23.56 3.83 8.19
N SER A 657 -22.92 5.01 8.23
CA SER A 657 -21.73 5.19 9.06
C SER A 657 -22.05 5.04 10.54
N ALA A 658 -23.17 5.61 11.01
CA ALA A 658 -23.60 5.48 12.40
C ALA A 658 -24.09 4.06 12.75
N GLU A 659 -24.76 3.35 11.82
CA GLU A 659 -25.22 1.97 11.99
C GLU A 659 -24.07 0.97 12.21
N ARG A 660 -22.85 1.30 11.74
CA ARG A 660 -21.64 0.52 12.05
C ARG A 660 -21.30 0.51 13.54
N ALA A 661 -21.86 1.40 14.35
CA ALA A 661 -21.76 1.28 15.80
C ALA A 661 -22.48 0.03 16.35
N VAL A 662 -23.39 -0.56 15.56
CA VAL A 662 -24.16 -1.77 15.90
C VAL A 662 -23.65 -2.98 15.12
N THR A 663 -23.44 -2.84 13.81
CA THR A 663 -22.95 -3.94 12.95
C THR A 663 -21.43 -4.12 12.99
N GLY A 664 -20.74 -3.15 13.60
CA GLY A 664 -19.30 -3.08 13.76
C GLY A 664 -18.56 -2.42 12.60
N TYR A 665 -17.42 -1.85 12.93
CA TYR A 665 -16.53 -1.21 11.96
C TYR A 665 -15.55 -2.25 11.44
N LYS A 666 -15.34 -2.29 10.12
CA LYS A 666 -14.34 -3.17 9.54
C LYS A 666 -12.96 -2.51 9.64
N ASP A 667 -12.05 -3.14 10.36
CA ASP A 667 -10.66 -2.70 10.46
C ASP A 667 -9.97 -2.85 9.08
N PRO A 668 -9.43 -1.77 8.48
CA PRO A 668 -8.73 -1.83 7.19
C PRO A 668 -7.47 -2.72 7.20
N HIS A 669 -6.88 -2.99 8.36
CA HIS A 669 -5.60 -3.71 8.46
C HIS A 669 -5.74 -5.24 8.45
N ASP A 670 -6.75 -5.79 9.14
CA ASP A 670 -6.95 -7.24 9.26
C ASP A 670 -8.34 -7.70 8.83
N GLY A 671 -9.23 -6.77 8.48
CA GLY A 671 -10.60 -7.04 8.05
C GLY A 671 -11.54 -7.47 9.18
N LYS A 672 -11.10 -7.46 10.45
CA LYS A 672 -11.95 -7.83 11.59
C LYS A 672 -12.99 -6.75 11.88
N ILE A 673 -14.08 -7.20 12.48
CA ILE A 673 -15.14 -6.31 12.98
C ILE A 673 -14.71 -5.82 14.37
N ILE A 674 -14.65 -4.49 14.54
CA ILE A 674 -14.29 -3.82 15.78
C ILE A 674 -15.44 -2.95 16.29
N SER A 675 -15.48 -2.71 17.60
CA SER A 675 -16.49 -1.87 18.26
C SER A 675 -16.36 -0.38 17.90
N LEU A 676 -17.40 0.39 18.22
CA LEU A 676 -17.39 1.86 18.07
C LEU A 676 -16.23 2.52 18.81
N PHE A 677 -15.97 2.10 20.06
CA PHE A 677 -14.88 2.64 20.87
C PHE A 677 -13.50 2.34 20.26
N GLN A 678 -13.29 1.11 19.80
CA GLN A 678 -12.05 0.72 19.12
C GLN A 678 -11.89 1.45 17.79
N ALA A 679 -12.97 1.65 17.02
CA ALA A 679 -12.95 2.43 15.80
C ALA A 679 -12.56 3.89 16.06
N MET A 680 -13.04 4.47 17.16
CA MET A 680 -12.67 5.82 17.60
C MET A 680 -11.23 5.90 18.10
N GLN A 681 -10.71 4.88 18.80
CA GLN A 681 -9.28 4.81 19.17
C GLN A 681 -8.36 4.70 17.95
N LYS A 682 -8.86 4.11 16.86
CA LYS A 682 -8.16 3.98 15.57
C LYS A 682 -8.46 5.11 14.58
N ASP A 683 -9.12 6.19 15.04
CA ASP A 683 -9.53 7.35 14.23
C ASP A 683 -10.33 7.00 12.94
N LEU A 684 -11.01 5.84 12.90
CA LEU A 684 -11.91 5.46 11.79
C LEU A 684 -13.22 6.26 11.81
N ILE A 685 -13.55 6.84 12.96
CA ILE A 685 -14.63 7.79 13.17
C ILE A 685 -14.05 8.99 13.95
N LEU A 686 -14.48 10.20 13.57
CA LEU A 686 -14.11 11.43 14.29
C LEU A 686 -14.49 11.30 15.77
N LYS A 687 -13.58 11.70 16.68
CA LYS A 687 -13.77 11.54 18.12
C LYS A 687 -15.08 12.14 18.62
N ASP A 688 -15.41 13.37 18.26
CA ASP A 688 -16.65 14.03 18.69
C ASP A 688 -17.90 13.28 18.21
N HIS A 689 -17.83 12.70 17.00
CA HIS A 689 -18.91 11.86 16.48
C HIS A 689 -18.99 10.54 17.25
N GLY A 690 -17.86 9.88 17.53
CA GLY A 690 -17.80 8.63 18.30
C GLY A 690 -18.28 8.78 19.75
N ILE A 691 -17.87 9.85 20.44
CA ILE A 691 -18.29 10.21 21.81
C ILE A 691 -19.81 10.33 21.87
N ARG A 692 -20.41 11.04 20.92
CA ARG A 692 -21.87 11.23 20.83
C ARG A 692 -22.63 9.90 20.67
N LEU A 693 -22.11 8.99 19.84
CA LEU A 693 -22.74 7.68 19.64
C LEU A 693 -22.57 6.76 20.86
N LEU A 694 -21.42 6.79 21.53
CA LEU A 694 -21.17 6.04 22.77
C LEU A 694 -22.11 6.51 23.89
N GLU A 695 -22.27 7.82 24.02
CA GLU A 695 -23.17 8.43 25.01
C GLU A 695 -24.63 8.00 24.79
N ALA A 696 -25.08 7.97 23.52
CA ALA A 696 -26.40 7.45 23.18
C ALA A 696 -26.56 5.94 23.48
N GLN A 697 -25.53 5.11 23.24
CA GLN A 697 -25.56 3.68 23.59
C GLN A 697 -25.67 3.46 25.10
N ILE A 698 -24.87 4.16 25.91
CA ILE A 698 -24.91 4.05 27.37
C ILE A 698 -26.27 4.48 27.91
N ALA A 699 -26.78 5.63 27.47
CA ALA A 699 -28.09 6.13 27.89
C ALA A 699 -29.26 5.18 27.55
N THR A 700 -29.09 4.35 26.51
CA THR A 700 -30.07 3.34 26.07
C THR A 700 -29.78 1.93 26.60
N GLY A 701 -28.92 1.78 27.61
CA GLY A 701 -28.79 0.55 28.40
C GLY A 701 -27.37 0.05 28.58
N GLY A 702 -26.48 0.25 27.62
CA GLY A 702 -25.11 -0.26 27.67
C GLY A 702 -24.41 -0.26 26.31
N ILE A 703 -23.11 -0.55 26.32
CA ILE A 703 -22.26 -0.58 25.13
C ILE A 703 -22.66 -1.75 24.23
N ILE A 704 -22.70 -1.54 22.92
CA ILE A 704 -23.06 -2.60 21.97
C ILE A 704 -21.83 -3.44 21.60
N ASP A 705 -21.95 -4.76 21.73
CA ASP A 705 -21.02 -5.74 21.16
C ASP A 705 -21.43 -6.02 19.70
N PRO A 706 -20.66 -5.53 18.71
CA PRO A 706 -21.04 -5.69 17.31
C PRO A 706 -20.86 -7.11 16.79
N VAL A 707 -20.07 -7.94 17.47
CA VAL A 707 -19.80 -9.33 17.04
C VAL A 707 -20.92 -10.24 17.52
N ASN A 708 -21.38 -10.04 18.76
CA ASN A 708 -22.42 -10.88 19.36
C ASN A 708 -23.83 -10.26 19.31
N SER A 709 -23.97 -9.09 18.67
CA SER A 709 -25.26 -8.43 18.38
C SER A 709 -26.16 -8.14 19.60
N HIS A 710 -25.56 -7.86 20.76
CA HIS A 710 -26.27 -7.49 21.98
C HIS A 710 -25.48 -6.45 22.77
N ARG A 711 -26.13 -5.81 23.74
CA ARG A 711 -25.48 -4.86 24.66
C ARG A 711 -24.81 -5.61 25.80
N ILE A 712 -23.68 -5.08 26.23
CA ILE A 712 -22.93 -5.62 27.37
C ILE A 712 -22.86 -4.60 28.51
N PRO A 713 -22.82 -5.06 29.77
CA PRO A 713 -22.55 -4.20 30.91
C PRO A 713 -21.20 -3.48 30.78
N VAL A 714 -21.10 -2.28 31.37
CA VAL A 714 -19.90 -1.44 31.29
C VAL A 714 -18.64 -2.15 31.80
N HIS A 715 -18.74 -2.92 32.89
CA HIS A 715 -17.59 -3.67 33.43
C HIS A 715 -17.14 -4.81 32.52
N VAL A 716 -18.05 -5.43 31.78
CA VAL A 716 -17.73 -6.44 30.75
C VAL A 716 -17.13 -5.78 29.52
N ALA A 717 -17.61 -4.59 29.15
CA ALA A 717 -17.04 -3.80 28.06
C ALA A 717 -15.58 -3.43 28.34
N TYR A 718 -15.21 -3.16 29.59
CA TYR A 718 -13.81 -2.97 29.99
C TYR A 718 -12.96 -4.23 29.75
N LYS A 719 -13.44 -5.39 30.21
CA LYS A 719 -12.75 -6.68 30.01
C LYS A 719 -12.54 -7.01 28.53
N ARG A 720 -13.52 -6.67 27.68
CA ARG A 720 -13.48 -6.91 26.22
C ARG A 720 -12.76 -5.80 25.43
N GLY A 721 -12.36 -4.71 26.08
CA GLY A 721 -11.73 -3.55 25.42
C GLY A 721 -12.67 -2.80 24.47
N TYR A 722 -13.98 -2.91 24.67
CA TYR A 722 -15.01 -2.15 23.92
C TYR A 722 -15.35 -0.83 24.59
N PHE A 723 -14.79 -0.57 25.77
CA PHE A 723 -14.89 0.69 26.49
C PHE A 723 -13.75 0.76 27.53
N ASN A 724 -13.46 1.93 28.10
CA ASN A 724 -12.46 2.07 29.17
C ASN A 724 -12.93 3.02 30.28
N GLU A 725 -12.24 2.99 31.43
CA GLU A 725 -12.58 3.82 32.58
C GLU A 725 -12.38 5.31 32.32
N GLU A 726 -11.32 5.68 31.60
CA GLU A 726 -11.03 7.08 31.23
C GLU A 726 -12.18 7.70 30.43
N MET A 727 -12.65 7.03 29.38
CA MET A 727 -13.78 7.52 28.59
C MET A 727 -15.09 7.51 29.38
N ASN A 728 -15.26 6.56 30.31
CA ASN A 728 -16.43 6.58 31.19
C ASN A 728 -16.42 7.80 32.12
N GLN A 729 -15.26 8.22 32.63
CA GLN A 729 -15.14 9.45 33.42
C GLN A 729 -15.46 10.67 32.57
N ILE A 730 -14.96 10.73 31.33
CA ILE A 730 -15.26 11.81 30.38
C ILE A 730 -16.76 11.91 30.12
N LEU A 731 -17.42 10.79 29.76
CA LEU A 731 -18.86 10.77 29.47
C LEU A 731 -19.74 11.01 30.71
N SER A 732 -19.21 10.77 31.91
CA SER A 732 -19.92 11.04 33.17
C SER A 732 -19.86 12.52 33.58
N ASP A 733 -18.88 13.28 33.07
CA ASP A 733 -18.76 14.73 33.32
C ASP A 733 -19.52 15.54 32.24
N PRO A 734 -20.57 16.30 32.60
CA PRO A 734 -21.35 17.11 31.67
C PRO A 734 -20.62 18.41 31.27
N SER A 735 -19.38 18.29 30.79
CA SER A 735 -18.57 19.34 30.16
C SER A 735 -19.14 19.77 28.79
N ASP A 736 -18.61 20.82 28.18
CA ASP A 736 -19.08 21.27 26.85
C ASP A 736 -18.79 20.23 25.75
N ASP A 737 -17.68 19.49 25.89
CA ASP A 737 -17.22 18.50 24.92
C ASP A 737 -18.10 17.23 24.86
N THR A 738 -18.92 16.97 25.89
CA THR A 738 -19.85 15.81 25.92
C THR A 738 -21.28 16.17 25.50
N LYS A 739 -21.60 17.46 25.33
CA LYS A 739 -22.94 17.96 24.96
C LYS A 739 -23.15 17.95 23.44
N GLY A 740 -23.10 16.75 22.85
CA GLY A 740 -23.22 16.56 21.41
C GLY A 740 -24.63 16.69 20.82
N PHE A 741 -25.67 16.87 21.66
CA PHE A 741 -27.07 16.98 21.24
C PHE A 741 -27.63 18.38 21.50
N PHE A 742 -28.68 18.76 20.76
CA PHE A 742 -29.24 20.11 20.83
C PHE A 742 -30.74 20.05 21.13
N ASP A 743 -31.21 20.75 22.17
CA ASP A 743 -32.64 20.87 22.43
C ASP A 743 -33.28 21.96 21.54
N PRO A 744 -34.17 21.59 20.61
CA PRO A 744 -34.84 22.54 19.71
C PRO A 744 -35.74 23.56 20.43
N ASN A 745 -36.11 23.33 21.69
CA ASN A 745 -36.95 24.24 22.48
C ASN A 745 -36.17 25.34 23.18
N THR A 746 -35.14 24.95 23.93
CA THR A 746 -34.34 25.84 24.77
C THR A 746 -33.12 26.40 24.06
N HIS A 747 -32.74 25.81 22.92
CA HIS A 747 -31.51 26.12 22.17
C HIS A 747 -30.22 25.85 22.96
N GLU A 748 -30.25 24.89 23.88
CA GLU A 748 -29.10 24.46 24.67
C GLU A 748 -28.46 23.22 24.07
N ASN A 749 -27.13 23.13 24.16
CA ASN A 749 -26.40 21.88 23.96
C ASN A 749 -26.56 21.00 25.22
N LEU A 750 -26.90 19.73 25.02
CA LEU A 750 -27.19 18.76 26.07
C LEU A 750 -26.52 17.42 25.74
N THR A 751 -26.39 16.58 26.75
CA THR A 751 -26.13 15.15 26.55
C THR A 751 -27.41 14.44 26.10
N TYR A 752 -27.32 13.30 25.41
CA TYR A 752 -28.43 12.46 25.03
C TYR A 752 -29.29 12.06 26.24
N LEU A 753 -28.67 11.72 27.38
CA LEU A 753 -29.40 11.36 28.60
C LEU A 753 -30.25 12.54 29.12
N GLN A 754 -29.70 13.76 29.08
CA GLN A 754 -30.43 14.98 29.46
C GLN A 754 -31.56 15.28 28.47
N LEU A 755 -31.37 15.02 27.18
CA LEU A 755 -32.41 15.20 26.17
C LEU A 755 -33.52 14.15 26.30
N LEU A 756 -33.18 12.89 26.57
CA LEU A 756 -34.14 11.80 26.87
C LEU A 756 -35.01 12.14 28.08
N ALA A 757 -34.45 12.77 29.12
CA ALA A 757 -35.21 13.22 30.28
C ALA A 757 -36.25 14.30 29.96
N ARG A 758 -36.12 15.00 28.81
CA ARG A 758 -37.09 15.98 28.30
C ARG A 758 -38.13 15.35 27.37
N CYS A 759 -38.02 14.06 27.03
CA CYS A 759 -38.99 13.33 26.22
C CYS A 759 -40.18 12.84 27.05
N VAL A 760 -41.30 12.61 26.37
CA VAL A 760 -42.50 11.98 26.94
C VAL A 760 -42.70 10.61 26.30
N LYS A 761 -43.16 9.63 27.08
CA LYS A 761 -43.52 8.32 26.52
C LYS A 761 -44.94 8.37 25.96
N ASP A 762 -45.10 7.89 24.74
CA ASP A 762 -46.42 7.71 24.13
C ASP A 762 -47.17 6.56 24.83
N PRO A 763 -48.38 6.76 25.37
CA PRO A 763 -49.12 5.71 26.09
C PRO A 763 -49.50 4.50 25.23
N GLY A 764 -49.63 4.67 23.92
CA GLY A 764 -50.01 3.58 23.00
C GLY A 764 -48.84 2.71 22.54
N THR A 765 -47.69 3.32 22.27
CA THR A 765 -46.51 2.63 21.72
C THR A 765 -45.37 2.43 22.72
N GLY A 766 -45.37 3.15 23.85
CA GLY A 766 -44.28 3.16 24.83
C GLY A 766 -43.03 3.93 24.39
N LEU A 767 -43.01 4.45 23.16
CA LEU A 767 -41.85 5.12 22.56
C LEU A 767 -41.60 6.50 23.16
N CYS A 768 -40.32 6.88 23.30
CA CYS A 768 -39.92 8.20 23.78
C CYS A 768 -40.00 9.25 22.65
N LEU A 769 -40.83 10.28 22.82
CA LEU A 769 -41.03 11.36 21.86
C LEU A 769 -40.54 12.69 22.43
N LEU A 770 -39.83 13.49 21.63
CA LEU A 770 -39.38 14.83 22.03
C LEU A 770 -40.47 15.88 21.73
N PRO A 771 -41.05 16.56 22.74
CA PRO A 771 -42.07 17.57 22.53
C PRO A 771 -41.47 18.87 21.99
N LEU A 772 -42.08 19.48 20.97
CA LEU A 772 -41.76 20.84 20.53
C LEU A 772 -42.75 21.85 21.10
N LYS A 773 -42.26 22.93 21.70
CA LYS A 773 -43.04 24.08 22.18
C LYS A 773 -43.19 25.10 21.06
N SER A 774 -44.38 25.68 20.91
CA SER A 774 -44.67 26.73 19.94
C SER A 774 -43.73 27.93 20.14
N LYS A 775 -42.79 28.16 19.24
CA LYS A 775 -41.99 29.40 19.24
C LYS A 775 -42.89 30.58 18.87
N SER A 776 -42.85 31.59 19.72
CA SER A 776 -43.42 32.93 19.54
C SER A 776 -43.26 33.44 18.10
N THR A 777 -44.38 33.86 17.52
CA THR A 777 -44.55 34.75 16.36
C THR A 777 -43.26 35.20 15.67
N LYS A 778 -42.77 34.37 14.75
CA LYS A 778 -42.05 34.89 13.57
C LYS A 778 -42.99 35.87 12.87
N ILE A 779 -42.52 37.10 12.61
CA ILE A 779 -43.27 38.08 11.83
C ILE A 779 -43.56 37.45 10.47
N ASN A 780 -44.84 37.21 10.18
CA ASN A 780 -45.26 36.69 8.89
C ASN A 780 -44.99 37.79 7.85
N ILE A 781 -44.22 37.46 6.83
CA ILE A 781 -43.98 38.35 5.70
C ILE A 781 -45.29 38.35 4.91
N ASP A 782 -46.04 39.46 4.98
CA ASP A 782 -47.30 39.63 4.27
C ASP A 782 -47.08 39.39 2.77
N ASP A 783 -47.98 38.67 2.09
CA ASP A 783 -47.80 38.27 0.69
C ASP A 783 -47.65 39.48 -0.26
N ASN A 784 -48.17 40.65 0.12
CA ASN A 784 -47.99 41.90 -0.61
C ASN A 784 -46.53 42.39 -0.60
N MET A 785 -45.79 42.17 0.49
CA MET A 785 -44.37 42.51 0.59
C MET A 785 -43.52 41.54 -0.23
N LYS A 786 -43.89 40.25 -0.28
CA LYS A 786 -43.24 39.27 -1.15
C LYS A 786 -43.45 39.60 -2.62
N ASP A 787 -44.66 39.96 -3.04
CA ASP A 787 -44.96 40.29 -4.44
C ASP A 787 -44.15 41.51 -4.91
N ILE A 788 -44.02 42.55 -4.07
CA ILE A 788 -43.16 43.72 -4.34
C ILE A 788 -41.70 43.29 -4.55
N PHE A 789 -41.14 42.43 -3.69
CA PHE A 789 -39.76 41.99 -3.78
C PHE A 789 -39.49 40.99 -4.92
N HIS A 790 -40.48 40.19 -5.32
CA HIS A 790 -40.39 39.31 -6.49
C HIS A 790 -40.47 40.07 -7.81
N ARG A 791 -41.26 41.15 -7.87
CA ARG A 791 -41.39 41.99 -9.07
C ARG A 791 -40.24 42.97 -9.26
N THR A 792 -39.53 43.31 -8.18
CA THR A 792 -38.39 44.22 -8.23
C THR A 792 -37.15 43.46 -8.71
N ILE A 793 -36.75 43.74 -9.96
CA ILE A 793 -35.53 43.20 -10.55
C ILE A 793 -34.37 44.13 -10.22
N ILE A 794 -33.30 43.56 -9.69
CA ILE A 794 -32.09 44.26 -9.29
C ILE A 794 -30.92 43.75 -10.14
N THR A 795 -30.04 44.66 -10.54
CA THR A 795 -28.87 44.30 -11.34
C THR A 795 -27.64 44.28 -10.44
N VAL A 796 -27.06 43.11 -10.23
CA VAL A 796 -25.87 42.92 -9.38
C VAL A 796 -24.67 42.70 -10.29
N LYS A 797 -23.55 43.39 -10.02
CA LYS A 797 -22.37 43.33 -10.90
C LYS A 797 -21.45 42.15 -10.61
N TYR A 798 -21.44 41.62 -9.38
CA TYR A 798 -20.49 40.62 -8.90
C TYR A 798 -21.19 39.49 -8.09
N GLY A 799 -20.52 38.33 -7.97
CA GLY A 799 -21.02 37.17 -7.21
C GLY A 799 -22.08 36.31 -7.88
N ARG A 800 -22.69 35.40 -7.10
CA ARG A 800 -23.63 34.37 -7.60
C ARG A 800 -24.88 34.93 -8.30
N PHE A 801 -25.17 36.21 -8.09
CA PHE A 801 -26.33 36.91 -8.66
C PHE A 801 -25.98 37.87 -9.81
N LYS A 802 -24.77 37.76 -10.37
CA LYS A 802 -24.29 38.61 -11.47
C LYS A 802 -25.29 38.65 -12.64
N GLY A 803 -25.70 39.85 -13.03
CA GLY A 803 -26.76 40.08 -14.01
C GLY A 803 -28.03 40.58 -13.34
N SER A 804 -29.20 40.15 -13.82
CA SER A 804 -30.50 40.56 -13.28
C SER A 804 -31.07 39.46 -12.38
N THR A 805 -31.28 39.76 -11.10
CA THR A 805 -31.94 38.86 -10.13
C THR A 805 -33.12 39.58 -9.46
N THR A 806 -33.98 38.85 -8.76
CA THR A 806 -35.05 39.50 -7.98
C THR A 806 -34.54 39.93 -6.62
N LEU A 807 -35.08 41.05 -6.09
CA LEU A 807 -34.74 41.52 -4.75
C LEU A 807 -35.04 40.46 -3.67
N TRP A 808 -36.08 39.64 -3.89
CA TRP A 808 -36.44 38.54 -3.00
C TRP A 808 -35.37 37.45 -2.89
N GLU A 809 -34.80 37.03 -4.03
CA GLU A 809 -33.73 36.02 -4.06
C GLU A 809 -32.45 36.57 -3.43
N ALA A 810 -32.15 37.85 -3.67
CA ALA A 810 -30.99 38.52 -3.11
C ALA A 810 -31.06 38.68 -1.57
N ILE A 811 -32.22 39.03 -1.00
CA ILE A 811 -32.39 39.18 0.45
C ILE A 811 -32.33 37.84 1.20
N ASN A 812 -32.85 36.78 0.60
CA ASN A 812 -32.87 35.43 1.19
C ASN A 812 -31.60 34.62 0.92
N SER A 813 -30.57 35.28 0.37
CA SER A 813 -29.28 34.68 0.12
C SER A 813 -28.42 34.53 1.38
N GLU A 814 -27.34 33.76 1.25
CA GLU A 814 -26.32 33.58 2.27
C GLU A 814 -25.48 34.84 2.55
N TYR A 815 -25.57 35.87 1.70
CA TYR A 815 -24.89 37.15 1.94
C TYR A 815 -25.47 37.90 3.14
N LEU A 816 -26.68 37.55 3.60
CA LEU A 816 -27.33 38.14 4.76
C LEU A 816 -27.61 37.09 5.85
N SER A 817 -27.19 37.40 7.09
CA SER A 817 -27.58 36.61 8.26
C SER A 817 -29.07 36.81 8.58
N GLU A 818 -29.68 35.82 9.23
CA GLU A 818 -31.11 35.87 9.59
C GLU A 818 -31.44 37.11 10.43
N ASP A 819 -30.57 37.47 11.38
CA ASP A 819 -30.75 38.66 12.23
C ASP A 819 -30.77 39.97 11.43
N LYS A 820 -29.81 40.15 10.49
CA LYS A 820 -29.76 41.33 9.61
C LYS A 820 -30.96 41.38 8.68
N ARG A 821 -31.43 40.22 8.20
CA ARG A 821 -32.61 40.12 7.34
C ARG A 821 -33.88 40.55 8.09
N GLN A 822 -34.04 40.10 9.32
CA GLN A 822 -35.18 40.48 10.17
C GLN A 822 -35.17 41.99 10.47
N ASP A 823 -34.00 42.60 10.67
CA ASP A 823 -33.90 44.04 10.91
C ASP A 823 -34.21 44.88 9.67
N LEU A 824 -33.79 44.46 8.48
CA LEU A 824 -34.17 45.10 7.22
C LEU A 824 -35.69 44.99 6.97
N PHE A 825 -36.30 43.84 7.27
CA PHE A 825 -37.75 43.68 7.18
C PHE A 825 -38.51 44.55 8.19
N LYS A 826 -38.00 44.73 9.42
CA LYS A 826 -38.58 45.68 10.39
C LYS A 826 -38.50 47.13 9.90
N LEU A 827 -37.36 47.54 9.33
CA LEU A 827 -37.15 48.88 8.80
C LEU A 827 -38.04 49.17 7.59
N PHE A 828 -38.23 48.20 6.71
CA PHE A 828 -39.11 48.32 5.56
C PHE A 828 -40.60 48.31 5.96
N ARG A 829 -41.02 47.43 6.89
CA ARG A 829 -42.40 47.39 7.42
C ARG A 829 -42.78 48.67 8.17
N SER A 830 -41.83 49.30 8.86
CA SER A 830 -42.01 50.60 9.51
C SER A 830 -41.91 51.79 8.56
N ARG A 831 -41.80 51.55 7.23
CA ARG A 831 -41.65 52.56 6.17
C ARG A 831 -40.48 53.53 6.38
N LYS A 832 -39.47 53.12 7.15
CA LYS A 832 -38.26 53.92 7.39
C LYS A 832 -37.28 53.88 6.21
N ILE A 833 -37.39 52.85 5.37
CA ILE A 833 -36.61 52.67 4.15
C ILE A 833 -37.55 52.33 2.98
N THR A 834 -37.23 52.80 1.78
CA THR A 834 -37.98 52.47 0.55
C THR A 834 -37.41 51.21 -0.13
N VAL A 835 -38.12 50.68 -1.15
CA VAL A 835 -37.67 49.50 -1.91
C VAL A 835 -36.37 49.80 -2.66
N GLU A 836 -36.22 51.01 -3.18
CA GLU A 836 -35.02 51.46 -3.89
C GLU A 836 -33.83 51.56 -2.93
N GLN A 837 -34.04 52.11 -1.73
CA GLN A 837 -33.00 52.17 -0.70
C GLN A 837 -32.59 50.79 -0.19
N LEU A 838 -33.58 49.90 0.00
CA LEU A 838 -33.33 48.51 0.37
C LEU A 838 -32.53 47.78 -0.72
N THR A 839 -32.85 48.01 -2.00
CA THR A 839 -32.11 47.46 -3.15
C THR A 839 -30.65 47.89 -3.13
N VAL A 840 -30.39 49.18 -2.90
CA VAL A 840 -29.02 49.71 -2.81
C VAL A 840 -28.26 49.05 -1.65
N ILE A 841 -28.86 48.93 -0.46
CA ILE A 841 -28.22 48.28 0.70
C ILE A 841 -27.89 46.82 0.41
N ILE A 842 -28.78 46.09 -0.27
CA ILE A 842 -28.58 44.67 -0.60
C ILE A 842 -27.53 44.48 -1.68
N ILE A 843 -27.56 45.28 -2.75
CA ILE A 843 -26.51 45.28 -3.78
C ILE A 843 -25.17 45.61 -3.15
N ASP A 844 -25.10 46.64 -2.30
CA ASP A 844 -23.87 47.04 -1.63
C ASP A 844 -23.34 45.96 -0.69
N ILE A 845 -24.19 45.24 0.06
CA ILE A 845 -23.79 44.09 0.89
C ILE A 845 -23.28 42.91 0.04
N ILE A 846 -23.92 42.64 -1.11
CA ILE A 846 -23.51 41.55 -2.00
C ILE A 846 -22.19 41.90 -2.68
N GLU A 847 -22.10 43.09 -3.29
CA GLU A 847 -20.90 43.58 -3.96
C GLU A 847 -19.73 43.71 -2.97
N SER A 848 -19.94 44.27 -1.77
CA SER A 848 -18.88 44.40 -0.77
C SER A 848 -18.43 43.08 -0.13
N LYS A 849 -19.26 42.04 -0.12
CA LYS A 849 -18.85 40.69 0.32
C LYS A 849 -18.17 39.89 -0.78
N GLU A 850 -18.61 40.04 -2.03
CA GLU A 850 -18.10 39.32 -3.20
C GLU A 850 -16.80 39.91 -3.75
N ILE A 851 -16.70 41.23 -3.81
CA ILE A 851 -15.44 41.93 -4.17
C ILE A 851 -14.36 41.64 -3.13
N LYS A 852 -14.72 41.48 -1.84
CA LYS A 852 -13.77 41.16 -0.77
C LYS A 852 -13.32 39.70 -0.73
N GLN A 853 -13.97 38.78 -1.43
CA GLN A 853 -13.70 37.35 -1.23
C GLN A 853 -12.90 36.64 -2.33
N GLN A 854 -12.90 37.04 -3.60
CA GLN A 854 -12.43 36.06 -4.61
C GLN A 854 -11.60 36.50 -5.84
N ALA A 855 -11.41 37.76 -6.23
CA ALA A 855 -10.77 37.99 -7.56
C ALA A 855 -9.66 39.06 -7.66
N GLU A 856 -9.54 40.03 -6.77
CA GLU A 856 -8.61 41.16 -6.99
C GLU A 856 -7.27 41.07 -6.26
N LEU A 857 -7.05 40.01 -5.47
CA LEU A 857 -5.93 39.96 -4.54
C LEU A 857 -5.02 38.73 -4.74
N ASN A 858 -5.10 38.03 -5.87
CA ASN A 858 -4.15 37.00 -6.24
C ASN A 858 -3.18 37.52 -7.31
N PHE A 859 -1.91 37.17 -7.17
CA PHE A 859 -0.83 37.52 -8.10
C PHE A 859 -0.26 36.24 -8.72
N GLU A 860 0.10 36.30 -10.00
CA GLU A 860 0.82 35.19 -10.65
C GLU A 860 2.26 35.11 -10.10
N GLY A 861 2.57 34.00 -9.43
CA GLY A 861 3.93 33.62 -9.01
C GLY A 861 4.62 32.71 -10.02
N LEU A 862 5.74 32.09 -9.63
CA LEU A 862 6.56 31.26 -10.52
C LEU A 862 5.90 29.94 -10.96
N ARG A 863 5.02 29.33 -10.15
CA ARG A 863 4.37 28.03 -10.40
C ARG A 863 2.92 27.94 -9.90
N GLY A 864 2.28 29.08 -9.60
CA GLY A 864 0.91 29.14 -9.09
C GLY A 864 0.51 30.57 -8.68
N GLU A 865 -0.71 30.73 -8.19
CA GLU A 865 -1.21 32.02 -7.68
C GLU A 865 -0.79 32.24 -6.21
N VAL A 866 -0.43 33.48 -5.87
CA VAL A 866 -0.04 33.92 -4.52
C VAL A 866 -1.00 34.99 -4.05
N SER A 867 -1.61 34.84 -2.87
CA SER A 867 -2.55 35.82 -2.35
C SER A 867 -1.85 37.04 -1.74
N VAL A 868 -2.53 38.20 -1.71
CA VAL A 868 -2.03 39.41 -1.05
C VAL A 868 -1.85 39.20 0.46
N VAL A 869 -2.61 38.26 1.04
CA VAL A 869 -2.50 37.87 2.45
C VAL A 869 -1.16 37.16 2.69
N ASP A 870 -0.76 36.29 1.76
CA ASP A 870 0.55 35.62 1.82
C ASP A 870 1.70 36.63 1.63
N LEU A 871 1.54 37.61 0.73
CA LEU A 871 2.53 38.68 0.55
C LEU A 871 2.69 39.57 1.79
N LEU A 872 1.61 39.83 2.53
CA LEU A 872 1.67 40.55 3.81
C LEU A 872 2.35 39.70 4.88
N ASN A 873 1.99 38.42 5.00
CA ASN A 873 2.59 37.51 5.98
C ASN A 873 4.10 37.31 5.77
N LEU A 874 4.57 37.40 4.53
CA LEU A 874 5.97 37.34 4.15
C LEU A 874 6.68 38.70 4.16
N GLU A 875 6.00 39.77 4.60
CA GLU A 875 6.50 41.15 4.66
C GLU A 875 6.97 41.73 3.31
N ILE A 876 6.54 41.13 2.19
CA ILE A 876 6.82 41.61 0.82
C ILE A 876 6.02 42.88 0.52
N VAL A 877 4.83 42.99 1.13
CA VAL A 877 3.94 44.14 1.08
C VAL A 877 3.69 44.62 2.51
N ASP A 878 3.74 45.93 2.73
CA ASP A 878 3.47 46.51 4.05
C ASP A 878 1.96 46.60 4.37
N GLU A 879 1.64 46.70 5.66
CA GLU A 879 0.25 46.77 6.14
C GLU A 879 -0.53 47.94 5.51
N LYS A 880 0.18 49.03 5.14
CA LYS A 880 -0.38 50.20 4.47
C LYS A 880 -0.79 49.91 3.03
N THR A 881 0.04 49.19 2.27
CA THR A 881 -0.25 48.80 0.88
C THR A 881 -1.31 47.70 0.84
N TYR A 882 -1.30 46.76 1.78
CA TYR A 882 -2.35 45.75 1.97
C TYR A 882 -3.72 46.40 2.25
N LYS A 883 -3.79 47.32 3.21
CA LYS A 883 -5.03 48.08 3.50
C LYS A 883 -5.48 48.90 2.30
N SER A 884 -4.54 49.52 1.58
CA SER A 884 -4.86 50.29 0.38
C SER A 884 -5.38 49.43 -0.78
N MET A 885 -4.99 48.15 -0.86
CA MET A 885 -5.53 47.18 -1.82
C MET A 885 -6.93 46.69 -1.42
N ILE A 886 -7.16 46.36 -0.14
CA ILE A 886 -8.49 45.95 0.34
C ILE A 886 -9.50 47.10 0.26
N ASP A 887 -9.05 48.33 0.45
CA ASP A 887 -9.86 49.54 0.32
C ASP A 887 -10.07 49.97 -1.15
N GLY A 888 -9.49 49.25 -2.13
CA GLY A 888 -9.64 49.53 -3.57
C GLY A 888 -8.90 50.78 -4.09
N LYS A 889 -7.96 51.34 -3.31
CA LYS A 889 -7.16 52.52 -3.70
C LYS A 889 -5.95 52.18 -4.58
N LEU A 890 -5.52 50.92 -4.57
CA LEU A 890 -4.38 50.38 -5.33
C LEU A 890 -4.84 49.13 -6.08
N SER A 891 -4.58 49.04 -7.38
CA SER A 891 -4.94 47.86 -8.18
C SER A 891 -3.83 46.78 -8.17
N SER A 892 -4.19 45.53 -8.48
CA SER A 892 -3.23 44.43 -8.67
C SER A 892 -2.13 44.76 -9.69
N THR A 893 -2.48 45.48 -10.76
CA THR A 893 -1.52 45.92 -11.77
C THR A 893 -0.56 47.01 -11.29
N ASP A 894 -0.98 47.84 -10.34
CA ASP A 894 -0.12 48.91 -9.78
C ASP A 894 0.87 48.35 -8.77
N VAL A 895 0.47 47.34 -8.01
CA VAL A 895 1.38 46.59 -7.13
C VAL A 895 2.38 45.75 -7.93
N MET A 896 2.01 45.23 -9.11
CA MET A 896 2.97 44.56 -10.03
C MET A 896 3.98 45.50 -10.70
N LYS A 897 3.73 46.82 -10.71
CA LYS A 897 4.72 47.81 -11.15
C LYS A 897 5.77 48.13 -10.08
N MET A 898 5.52 47.76 -8.81
CA MET A 898 6.50 47.93 -7.74
C MET A 898 7.65 46.94 -7.93
N ASP A 899 8.86 47.46 -8.13
CA ASP A 899 10.04 46.64 -8.37
C ASP A 899 10.35 45.69 -7.20
N SER A 900 10.03 46.10 -5.97
CA SER A 900 10.13 45.26 -4.77
C SER A 900 9.27 44.00 -4.91
N VAL A 901 7.99 44.14 -5.20
CA VAL A 901 7.04 43.00 -5.26
C VAL A 901 7.30 42.12 -6.49
N ARG A 902 7.60 42.73 -7.65
CA ARG A 902 7.89 41.98 -8.88
C ARG A 902 9.14 41.11 -8.76
N ALA A 903 10.20 41.62 -8.10
CA ALA A 903 11.44 40.88 -7.91
C ALA A 903 11.23 39.60 -7.07
N TYR A 904 10.32 39.64 -6.09
CA TYR A 904 10.00 38.46 -5.27
C TYR A 904 9.04 37.48 -5.95
N LEU A 905 8.06 37.95 -6.74
CA LEU A 905 7.08 37.07 -7.38
C LEU A 905 7.57 36.43 -8.68
N GLN A 906 8.37 37.16 -9.47
CA GLN A 906 8.80 36.73 -10.81
C GLN A 906 10.32 36.62 -10.98
N GLY A 907 11.08 36.98 -9.94
CA GLY A 907 12.54 37.03 -9.98
C GLY A 907 13.10 38.25 -10.71
N THR A 908 14.37 38.56 -10.45
CA THR A 908 15.14 39.47 -11.31
C THR A 908 15.62 38.71 -12.54
N SER A 909 15.51 39.30 -13.74
CA SER A 909 15.84 38.66 -15.02
C SER A 909 17.14 37.84 -14.96
N CYS A 910 17.10 36.61 -15.47
CA CYS A 910 18.26 35.73 -15.56
C CYS A 910 19.06 35.97 -16.87
N VAL A 911 20.20 35.29 -17.00
CA VAL A 911 20.98 35.27 -18.24
C VAL A 911 20.22 34.47 -19.30
N ALA A 912 19.41 35.15 -20.11
CA ALA A 912 18.51 34.52 -21.09
C ALA A 912 19.23 33.88 -22.28
N GLY A 913 20.41 34.37 -22.65
CA GLY A 913 21.14 33.94 -23.84
C GLY A 913 22.36 34.81 -24.11
N LEU A 914 22.88 34.75 -25.34
CA LEU A 914 24.09 35.45 -25.74
C LEU A 914 23.80 36.44 -26.88
N ILE A 915 24.54 37.54 -26.92
CA ILE A 915 24.55 38.48 -28.04
C ILE A 915 25.97 38.48 -28.61
N LEU A 916 26.13 38.05 -29.85
CA LEU A 916 27.41 38.09 -30.55
C LEU A 916 27.69 39.52 -31.03
N GLN A 917 28.84 40.07 -30.67
CA GLN A 917 29.35 41.36 -31.17
C GLN A 917 30.46 41.13 -32.21
N PRO A 918 30.54 41.91 -33.30
CA PRO A 918 29.75 43.11 -33.64
C PRO A 918 28.43 42.84 -34.38
N SER A 919 28.06 41.57 -34.62
CA SER A 919 26.88 41.21 -35.44
C SER A 919 25.51 41.50 -34.79
N ASN A 920 25.50 41.83 -33.49
CA ASN A 920 24.29 41.98 -32.67
C ASN A 920 23.33 40.77 -32.71
N GLN A 921 23.83 39.59 -33.12
CA GLN A 921 22.99 38.40 -33.24
C GLN A 921 22.70 37.80 -31.86
N LYS A 922 21.42 37.72 -31.50
CA LYS A 922 20.94 36.99 -30.32
C LYS A 922 20.99 35.48 -30.58
N LEU A 923 21.46 34.71 -29.61
CA LEU A 923 21.49 33.25 -29.63
C LEU A 923 20.96 32.70 -28.31
N SER A 924 20.22 31.61 -28.37
CA SER A 924 19.91 30.83 -27.17
C SER A 924 21.16 30.10 -26.67
N ILE A 925 21.16 29.69 -25.40
CA ILE A 925 22.31 29.00 -24.78
C ILE A 925 22.59 27.68 -25.50
N ASN A 926 21.55 26.94 -25.91
CA ASN A 926 21.68 25.68 -26.65
C ASN A 926 22.21 25.89 -28.08
N GLU A 927 21.78 26.94 -28.77
CA GLU A 927 22.33 27.28 -30.09
C GLU A 927 23.79 27.71 -30.02
N ALA A 928 24.16 28.49 -28.99
CA ALA A 928 25.55 28.88 -28.75
C ALA A 928 26.43 27.65 -28.44
N GLN A 929 25.90 26.65 -27.73
CA GLN A 929 26.58 25.37 -27.52
C GLN A 929 26.74 24.59 -28.85
N LYS A 930 25.68 24.46 -29.66
CA LYS A 930 25.75 23.76 -30.95
C LYS A 930 26.72 24.41 -31.94
N LYS A 931 26.85 25.75 -31.88
CA LYS A 931 27.81 26.52 -32.68
C LYS A 931 29.22 26.54 -32.08
N GLY A 932 29.45 25.89 -30.94
CA GLY A 932 30.75 25.82 -30.27
C GLY A 932 31.20 27.14 -29.61
N ILE A 933 30.31 28.11 -29.46
CA ILE A 933 30.58 29.41 -28.82
C ILE A 933 30.62 29.24 -27.29
N LEU A 934 29.78 28.36 -26.76
CA LEU A 934 29.82 27.94 -25.37
C LEU A 934 30.30 26.49 -25.25
N THR A 935 31.15 26.23 -24.26
CA THR A 935 31.47 24.84 -23.91
C THR A 935 30.24 24.15 -23.32
N PRO A 936 30.09 22.82 -23.48
CA PRO A 936 28.96 22.08 -22.92
C PRO A 936 28.77 22.26 -21.40
N GLY A 937 29.86 22.41 -20.65
CA GLY A 937 29.81 22.67 -19.21
C GLY A 937 29.25 24.05 -18.88
N THR A 938 29.73 25.10 -19.54
CA THR A 938 29.23 26.48 -19.34
C THR A 938 27.76 26.61 -19.76
N ALA A 939 27.38 25.99 -20.89
CA ALA A 939 26.00 25.99 -21.36
C ALA A 939 25.05 25.28 -20.37
N LEU A 940 25.48 24.15 -19.81
CA LEU A 940 24.70 23.43 -18.81
C LEU A 940 24.50 24.28 -17.54
N CYS A 941 25.56 24.89 -16.99
CA CYS A 941 25.43 25.73 -15.80
C CYS A 941 24.48 26.92 -16.00
N LEU A 942 24.52 27.55 -17.17
CA LEU A 942 23.61 28.66 -17.49
C LEU A 942 22.15 28.18 -17.63
N LEU A 943 21.91 27.00 -18.21
CA LEU A 943 20.58 26.40 -18.31
C LEU A 943 20.06 25.91 -16.95
N GLU A 944 20.92 25.35 -16.10
CA GLU A 944 20.58 24.97 -14.72
C GLU A 944 20.20 26.21 -13.90
N ALA A 945 20.92 27.32 -14.07
CA ALA A 945 20.57 28.60 -13.44
C ALA A 945 19.23 29.15 -13.93
N GLN A 946 18.90 29.01 -15.22
CA GLN A 946 17.58 29.38 -15.74
C GLN A 946 16.46 28.51 -15.13
N ALA A 947 16.65 27.18 -15.10
CA ALA A 947 15.70 26.25 -14.51
C ALA A 947 15.47 26.52 -13.01
N ALA A 948 16.54 26.77 -12.26
CA ALA A 948 16.48 27.05 -10.83
C ALA A 948 15.92 28.44 -10.47
N THR A 949 15.88 29.38 -11.42
CA THR A 949 15.28 30.71 -11.24
C THR A 949 13.85 30.81 -11.73
N GLY A 950 13.30 29.71 -12.26
CA GLY A 950 11.88 29.59 -12.58
C GLY A 950 11.63 29.06 -13.98
N PHE A 951 12.36 29.50 -15.00
CA PHE A 951 12.00 29.16 -16.38
C PHE A 951 13.21 29.08 -17.29
N ILE A 952 13.18 28.14 -18.23
CA ILE A 952 14.06 28.15 -19.40
C ILE A 952 13.59 29.26 -20.33
N VAL A 953 14.50 30.15 -20.71
CA VAL A 953 14.17 31.32 -21.53
C VAL A 953 14.62 31.08 -22.96
N ASP A 954 13.70 31.24 -23.91
CA ASP A 954 14.03 31.40 -25.32
C ASP A 954 14.15 32.91 -25.63
N PRO A 955 15.38 33.45 -25.79
CA PRO A 955 15.60 34.88 -26.04
C PRO A 955 15.17 35.32 -27.45
N LEU A 956 14.90 34.39 -28.37
CA LEU A 956 14.45 34.70 -29.73
C LEU A 956 12.94 34.90 -29.79
N LYS A 957 12.20 34.04 -29.08
CA LYS A 957 10.72 34.09 -29.00
C LYS A 957 10.20 34.85 -27.78
N ASN A 958 11.08 35.25 -26.87
CA ASN A 958 10.74 35.85 -25.58
C ASN A 958 9.78 34.98 -24.75
N GLN A 959 10.01 33.67 -24.77
CA GLN A 959 9.18 32.69 -24.07
C GLN A 959 9.88 32.21 -22.80
N LYS A 960 9.10 32.08 -21.72
CA LYS A 960 9.50 31.44 -20.47
C LYS A 960 8.82 30.08 -20.41
N LEU A 961 9.59 29.01 -20.42
CA LEU A 961 9.11 27.63 -20.53
C LEU A 961 9.54 26.82 -19.30
N THR A 962 8.71 25.86 -18.90
CA THR A 962 9.15 24.78 -17.99
C THR A 962 10.19 23.90 -18.69
N VAL A 963 10.94 23.09 -17.94
CA VAL A 963 11.97 22.22 -18.54
C VAL A 963 11.35 21.21 -19.52
N GLU A 964 10.17 20.70 -19.20
CA GLU A 964 9.44 19.75 -20.04
C GLU A 964 8.92 20.40 -21.34
N GLU A 965 8.38 21.61 -21.26
CA GLU A 965 7.96 22.38 -22.44
C GLU A 965 9.17 22.80 -23.30
N ALA A 966 10.27 23.18 -22.68
CA ALA A 966 11.50 23.55 -23.37
C ALA A 966 12.09 22.36 -24.16
N LEU A 967 11.92 21.13 -23.67
CA LEU A 967 12.30 19.92 -24.42
C LEU A 967 11.38 19.69 -25.63
N ARG A 968 10.07 19.87 -25.45
CA ARG A 968 9.06 19.72 -26.50
C ARG A 968 9.26 20.72 -27.64
N GLU A 969 9.56 21.97 -27.29
CA GLU A 969 9.85 23.07 -28.22
C GLU A 969 11.30 23.04 -28.75
N LYS A 970 12.09 22.03 -28.39
CA LYS A 970 13.50 21.84 -28.80
C LYS A 970 14.45 22.99 -28.41
N VAL A 971 14.08 23.79 -27.42
CA VAL A 971 14.91 24.85 -26.83
C VAL A 971 16.07 24.23 -26.05
N ILE A 972 15.87 23.06 -25.44
CA ILE A 972 16.91 22.23 -24.79
C ILE A 972 17.05 20.86 -25.47
N GLY A 973 18.20 20.19 -25.29
CA GLY A 973 18.43 18.84 -25.79
C GLY A 973 18.05 17.75 -24.77
N PRO A 974 17.69 16.52 -25.21
CA PRO A 974 17.34 15.42 -24.30
C PRO A 974 18.49 15.02 -23.37
N GLN A 975 19.73 15.29 -23.76
CA GLN A 975 20.94 14.95 -23.02
C GLN A 975 21.08 15.70 -21.68
N VAL A 976 20.42 16.86 -21.55
CA VAL A 976 20.46 17.70 -20.34
C VAL A 976 19.16 17.66 -19.55
N TYR A 977 18.14 16.93 -20.03
CA TYR A 977 16.79 16.93 -19.47
C TYR A 977 16.75 16.54 -17.99
N GLU A 978 17.34 15.39 -17.62
CA GLU A 978 17.37 14.92 -16.22
C GLU A 978 18.04 15.91 -15.26
N LYS A 979 19.13 16.55 -15.72
CA LYS A 979 19.87 17.54 -14.92
C LYS A 979 19.06 18.83 -14.73
N LEU A 980 18.43 19.29 -15.80
CA LEU A 980 17.57 20.48 -15.76
C LEU A 980 16.29 20.25 -14.96
N LEU A 981 15.70 19.05 -15.02
CA LEU A 981 14.56 18.68 -14.20
C LEU A 981 14.93 18.67 -12.71
N SER A 982 16.14 18.19 -12.38
CA SER A 982 16.67 18.28 -11.02
C SER A 982 16.93 19.73 -10.57
N ALA A 983 17.30 20.63 -11.48
CA ALA A 983 17.49 22.05 -11.18
C ALA A 983 16.15 22.79 -11.03
N GLU A 984 15.14 22.46 -11.83
CA GLU A 984 13.77 23.00 -11.73
C GLU A 984 13.09 22.64 -10.40
N ARG A 985 13.53 21.57 -9.73
CA ARG A 985 13.09 21.26 -8.36
C ARG A 985 13.43 22.34 -7.34
N ALA A 986 14.37 23.24 -7.63
CA ALA A 986 14.61 24.40 -6.78
C ALA A 986 13.41 25.35 -6.69
N VAL A 987 12.54 25.40 -7.72
CA VAL A 987 11.32 26.24 -7.72
C VAL A 987 10.03 25.46 -7.47
N THR A 988 10.01 24.15 -7.75
CA THR A 988 8.84 23.29 -7.48
C THR A 988 8.92 22.58 -6.12
N GLY A 989 10.09 22.62 -5.47
CA GLY A 989 10.36 21.98 -4.18
C GLY A 989 11.00 20.60 -4.34
N TYR A 990 12.08 20.35 -3.59
CA TYR A 990 12.63 19.00 -3.44
C TYR A 990 11.74 18.21 -2.47
N LYS A 991 11.17 17.09 -2.94
CA LYS A 991 10.43 16.18 -2.07
C LYS A 991 11.40 15.59 -1.05
N ASP A 992 11.18 15.89 0.24
CA ASP A 992 11.98 15.33 1.32
C ASP A 992 11.63 13.83 1.48
N PRO A 993 12.59 12.90 1.27
CA PRO A 993 12.36 11.46 1.41
C PRO A 993 12.03 11.03 2.85
N TYR A 994 12.16 11.92 3.84
CA TYR A 994 11.83 11.65 5.23
C TYR A 994 10.46 12.21 5.66
N THR A 995 9.75 12.94 4.80
CA THR A 995 8.39 13.44 5.10
C THR A 995 7.45 12.28 5.42
N GLU A 996 7.54 11.20 4.63
CA GLU A 996 6.82 9.96 4.87
C GLU A 996 7.27 9.27 6.17
N LYS A 997 8.57 9.31 6.50
CA LYS A 997 9.13 8.74 7.74
C LYS A 997 8.71 9.52 8.98
N ARG A 998 8.58 10.85 8.88
CA ARG A 998 8.04 11.73 9.93
C ARG A 998 6.56 11.46 10.16
N GLU A 999 5.79 11.37 9.08
CA GLU A 999 4.38 10.95 9.17
C GLU A 999 4.25 9.52 9.72
N GLN A 1000 5.18 8.63 9.38
CA GLN A 1000 5.23 7.25 9.86
C GLN A 1000 5.58 7.17 11.35
N LEU A 1001 6.55 7.94 11.85
CA LEU A 1001 6.86 8.05 13.29
C LEU A 1001 5.71 8.67 14.07
N ILE A 1002 5.04 9.69 13.51
CA ILE A 1002 3.84 10.29 14.11
C ILE A 1002 2.68 9.29 14.09
N ARG A 1003 2.50 8.49 13.03
CA ARG A 1003 1.51 7.41 12.95
C ARG A 1003 1.84 6.27 13.92
N GLN A 1004 3.12 5.95 14.13
CA GLN A 1004 3.59 4.94 15.08
C GLN A 1004 3.42 5.40 16.55
N TYR A 1005 3.65 6.68 16.85
CA TYR A 1005 3.33 7.29 18.14
C TYR A 1005 1.83 7.30 18.41
N LYS A 1006 1.04 7.78 17.44
CA LYS A 1006 -0.43 7.86 17.54
C LYS A 1006 -1.10 6.49 17.63
N SER A 1007 -0.47 5.44 17.09
CA SER A 1007 -0.92 4.04 17.20
C SER A 1007 -0.42 3.31 18.45
N GLY A 1008 0.35 3.96 19.33
CA GLY A 1008 0.86 3.36 20.58
C GLY A 1008 1.91 2.26 20.39
N ALA A 1009 2.36 2.01 19.16
CA ALA A 1009 3.41 1.04 18.83
C ALA A 1009 4.82 1.52 19.25
N LEU A 1010 4.95 2.78 19.61
CA LEU A 1010 6.17 3.45 20.02
C LEU A 1010 5.84 4.43 21.16
N LYS A 1011 6.47 4.28 22.33
CA LYS A 1011 6.27 5.17 23.49
C LYS A 1011 6.96 6.51 23.28
N LEU A 1012 6.55 7.54 24.04
CA LEU A 1012 7.18 8.86 23.92
C LEU A 1012 8.67 8.80 24.27
N GLU A 1013 9.09 7.96 25.21
CA GLU A 1013 10.50 7.74 25.53
C GLU A 1013 11.28 7.10 24.37
N GLU A 1014 10.67 6.14 23.65
CA GLU A 1014 11.29 5.47 22.49
C GLU A 1014 11.32 6.39 21.26
N ILE A 1015 10.36 7.31 21.13
CA ILE A 1015 10.39 8.36 20.12
C ILE A 1015 11.42 9.41 20.48
N ILE A 1016 11.59 9.75 21.76
CA ILE A 1016 12.71 10.57 22.20
C ILE A 1016 14.01 9.85 21.90
N GLU A 1017 14.11 8.53 22.08
CA GLU A 1017 15.30 7.75 21.70
C GLU A 1017 15.52 7.72 20.18
N ILE A 1018 14.49 7.45 19.38
CA ILE A 1018 14.56 7.46 17.92
C ILE A 1018 14.85 8.87 17.40
N LEU A 1019 14.24 9.91 17.96
CA LEU A 1019 14.56 11.30 17.64
C LEU A 1019 15.95 11.66 18.14
N THR A 1020 16.41 11.16 19.28
CA THR A 1020 17.78 11.39 19.77
C THR A 1020 18.77 10.69 18.85
N VAL A 1021 18.46 9.48 18.36
CA VAL A 1021 19.22 8.72 17.35
C VAL A 1021 19.19 9.42 16.00
N ILE A 1022 18.05 9.95 15.55
CA ILE A 1022 17.92 10.70 14.29
C ILE A 1022 18.57 12.08 14.40
N ILE A 1023 18.46 12.76 15.55
CA ILE A 1023 19.12 14.03 15.84
C ILE A 1023 20.62 13.80 15.99
N THR A 1024 21.08 12.68 16.58
CA THR A 1024 22.49 12.28 16.49
C THR A 1024 22.85 11.94 15.05
N GLU A 1025 22.06 11.19 14.29
CA GLU A 1025 22.34 10.85 12.88
C GLU A 1025 22.36 12.08 11.95
N LEU A 1026 21.57 13.12 12.26
CA LEU A 1026 21.55 14.40 11.54
C LEU A 1026 22.69 15.33 11.99
N SER A 1027 22.95 15.45 13.30
CA SER A 1027 24.08 16.25 13.83
C SER A 1027 25.45 15.62 13.53
N THR A 1028 25.52 14.29 13.37
CA THR A 1028 26.73 13.56 13.00
C THR A 1028 27.06 13.65 11.51
N LYS A 1029 26.08 14.01 10.66
CA LYS A 1029 26.26 14.32 9.23
C LYS A 1029 26.75 15.75 8.97
N GLU A 1030 26.62 16.67 9.92
CA GLU A 1030 27.03 18.06 9.73
C GLU A 1030 28.53 18.28 9.97
N ARG A 1031 29.18 17.50 10.85
CA ARG A 1031 30.64 17.62 11.07
C ARG A 1031 31.43 16.76 10.09
N LYS A 1032 31.99 17.45 9.09
CA LYS A 1032 32.69 16.84 7.95
C LYS A 1032 34.16 17.26 7.93
N PHE A 1033 35.05 16.29 7.80
CA PHE A 1033 36.49 16.49 7.70
C PHE A 1033 36.94 16.37 6.25
N LYS A 1034 38.06 17.02 5.90
CA LYS A 1034 38.64 16.91 4.55
C LYS A 1034 39.31 15.53 4.38
N GLY A 1035 38.80 14.70 3.46
CA GLY A 1035 39.44 13.46 3.01
C GLY A 1035 40.32 13.67 1.77
N LEU A 1036 40.59 12.58 1.04
CA LEU A 1036 41.52 12.57 -0.10
C LEU A 1036 40.95 13.29 -1.34
N ARG A 1037 39.66 13.09 -1.65
CA ARG A 1037 38.93 13.74 -2.76
C ARG A 1037 37.56 14.27 -2.35
N LYS A 1038 36.98 13.75 -1.28
CA LYS A 1038 35.68 14.15 -0.74
C LYS A 1038 35.79 14.46 0.75
N GLN A 1039 34.78 15.13 1.29
CA GLN A 1039 34.62 15.28 2.72
C GLN A 1039 34.12 13.98 3.37
N VAL A 1040 34.59 13.68 4.59
CA VAL A 1040 34.32 12.45 5.36
C VAL A 1040 33.57 12.84 6.63
N SER A 1041 32.45 12.19 6.94
CA SER A 1041 31.70 12.49 8.16
C SER A 1041 32.37 11.90 9.41
N ALA A 1042 32.11 12.50 10.57
CA ALA A 1042 32.54 11.94 11.86
C ALA A 1042 31.97 10.53 12.11
N SER A 1043 30.76 10.24 11.64
CA SER A 1043 30.13 8.92 11.74
C SER A 1043 30.91 7.86 10.94
N GLU A 1044 31.33 8.20 9.73
CA GLU A 1044 32.12 7.32 8.87
C GLU A 1044 33.48 7.01 9.51
N LEU A 1045 34.10 7.97 10.18
CA LEU A 1045 35.34 7.72 10.95
C LEU A 1045 35.14 6.76 12.11
N LEU A 1046 33.97 6.77 12.76
CA LEU A 1046 33.64 5.84 13.85
C LEU A 1046 33.35 4.44 13.29
N GLU A 1047 32.55 4.34 12.22
CA GLU A 1047 32.23 3.08 11.54
C GLU A 1047 33.47 2.40 10.96
N SER A 1048 34.40 3.20 10.42
CA SER A 1048 35.72 2.75 9.98
C SER A 1048 36.71 2.48 11.13
N LYS A 1049 36.27 2.56 12.39
CA LYS A 1049 37.09 2.33 13.60
C LYS A 1049 38.35 3.20 13.68
N ILE A 1050 38.34 4.37 13.04
CA ILE A 1050 39.45 5.33 13.03
C ILE A 1050 39.45 6.18 14.31
N ILE A 1051 38.25 6.52 14.81
CA ILE A 1051 38.05 7.21 16.08
C ILE A 1051 37.28 6.32 17.06
N SER A 1052 37.56 6.48 18.35
CA SER A 1052 36.78 5.81 19.41
C SER A 1052 35.46 6.55 19.67
N LYS A 1053 34.50 5.85 20.28
CA LYS A 1053 33.22 6.43 20.71
C LYS A 1053 33.42 7.65 21.62
N GLU A 1054 34.44 7.62 22.49
CA GLU A 1054 34.78 8.74 23.37
C GLU A 1054 35.24 10.00 22.62
N ILE A 1055 36.04 9.84 21.57
CA ILE A 1055 36.51 10.96 20.73
C ILE A 1055 35.35 11.50 19.90
N PHE A 1056 34.52 10.60 19.36
CA PHE A 1056 33.32 10.95 18.63
C PHE A 1056 32.36 11.80 19.49
N ASP A 1057 32.10 11.39 20.73
CA ASP A 1057 31.23 12.15 21.66
C ASP A 1057 31.81 13.54 21.97
N LYS A 1058 33.14 13.66 22.12
CA LYS A 1058 33.82 14.96 22.32
C LYS A 1058 33.73 15.86 21.09
N ILE A 1059 33.79 15.30 19.87
CA ILE A 1059 33.59 16.03 18.61
C ILE A 1059 32.15 16.53 18.51
N MET A 1060 31.16 15.68 18.85
CA MET A 1060 29.73 16.04 18.81
C MET A 1060 29.38 17.12 19.84
N GLN A 1061 30.00 17.09 21.03
CA GLN A 1061 29.84 18.12 22.06
C GLN A 1061 30.54 19.44 21.74
N GLY A 1062 31.25 19.56 20.61
CA GLY A 1062 31.98 20.76 20.22
C GLY A 1062 33.20 21.08 21.08
N LYS A 1063 33.63 20.13 21.94
CA LYS A 1063 34.83 20.28 22.79
C LYS A 1063 36.13 20.13 22.00
N ILE A 1064 36.07 19.52 20.81
CA ILE A 1064 37.18 19.40 19.87
C ILE A 1064 36.76 20.12 18.57
N SER A 1065 37.53 21.13 18.18
CA SER A 1065 37.33 21.87 16.92
C SER A 1065 37.75 21.04 15.70
N GLU A 1066 37.28 21.40 14.51
CA GLU A 1066 37.66 20.73 13.26
C GLU A 1066 39.18 20.75 13.02
N GLU A 1067 39.83 21.86 13.39
CA GLU A 1067 41.29 22.04 13.30
C GLU A 1067 42.03 21.06 14.24
N ASN A 1068 41.54 20.90 15.47
CA ASN A 1068 42.14 19.99 16.46
C ASN A 1068 42.04 18.50 16.05
N VAL A 1069 41.01 18.10 15.30
CA VAL A 1069 40.89 16.70 14.82
C VAL A 1069 41.90 16.41 13.70
N THR A 1070 42.17 17.39 12.83
CA THR A 1070 43.16 17.25 11.75
C THR A 1070 44.61 17.29 12.23
N GLU A 1071 44.88 17.81 13.42
CA GLU A 1071 46.20 17.85 14.06
C GLU A 1071 46.54 16.57 14.85
N ILE A 1072 45.56 15.67 15.08
CA ILE A 1072 45.82 14.39 15.73
C ILE A 1072 46.52 13.45 14.74
N GLU A 1073 47.80 13.19 14.99
CA GLU A 1073 48.68 12.36 14.14
C GLU A 1073 48.10 10.96 13.83
N SER A 1074 47.35 10.37 14.78
CA SER A 1074 46.71 9.06 14.59
C SER A 1074 45.52 9.05 13.62
N ILE A 1075 44.89 10.21 13.36
CA ILE A 1075 43.75 10.37 12.44
C ILE A 1075 44.22 10.89 11.09
N GLN A 1076 45.25 11.75 11.08
CA GLN A 1076 45.80 12.34 9.87
C GLN A 1076 46.29 11.27 8.87
N LYS A 1077 46.82 10.14 9.36
CA LYS A 1077 47.24 9.02 8.51
C LYS A 1077 46.11 8.37 7.71
N TYR A 1078 44.85 8.57 8.11
CA TYR A 1078 43.67 8.03 7.43
C TYR A 1078 42.96 9.04 6.54
N LEU A 1079 42.95 10.32 6.94
CA LEU A 1079 42.26 11.40 6.22
C LEU A 1079 43.16 12.13 5.20
N GLY A 1080 44.46 12.19 5.47
CA GLY A 1080 45.41 13.03 4.73
C GLY A 1080 46.43 12.25 3.90
N ALA A 1081 47.30 13.01 3.23
CA ALA A 1081 48.45 12.44 2.54
C ALA A 1081 49.54 12.07 3.55
N THR A 1082 49.94 10.82 3.50
CA THR A 1082 50.94 10.16 4.33
C THR A 1082 52.32 10.18 3.66
N ASN A 1083 53.34 9.63 4.36
CA ASN A 1083 54.75 9.63 3.96
C ASN A 1083 55.02 8.75 2.70
N CYS A 1084 54.53 9.16 1.53
CA CYS A 1084 54.94 8.57 0.27
C CYS A 1084 56.26 9.20 -0.22
N ILE A 1085 56.95 8.50 -1.12
CA ILE A 1085 58.21 8.98 -1.72
C ILE A 1085 57.89 10.21 -2.58
N ALA A 1086 58.14 11.40 -2.04
CA ALA A 1086 57.71 12.68 -2.63
C ALA A 1086 58.61 13.16 -3.80
N GLY A 1087 59.89 12.80 -3.78
CA GLY A 1087 60.89 13.37 -4.68
C GLY A 1087 62.28 12.78 -4.45
N VAL A 1088 63.26 13.37 -5.11
CA VAL A 1088 64.68 12.97 -5.00
C VAL A 1088 65.46 14.12 -4.37
N ARG A 1089 66.30 13.79 -3.40
CA ARG A 1089 67.29 14.72 -2.83
C ARG A 1089 68.68 14.27 -3.22
N VAL A 1090 69.41 15.09 -3.96
CA VAL A 1090 70.80 14.78 -4.32
C VAL A 1090 71.70 15.12 -3.14
N GLU A 1091 72.35 14.13 -2.53
CA GLU A 1091 73.07 14.33 -1.27
C GLU A 1091 74.29 15.25 -1.36
N SER A 1092 74.96 15.30 -2.52
CA SER A 1092 76.15 16.13 -2.73
C SER A 1092 75.81 17.63 -2.84
N THR A 1093 74.65 17.98 -3.39
CA THR A 1093 74.20 19.36 -3.58
C THR A 1093 73.11 19.79 -2.61
N LYS A 1094 72.52 18.83 -1.89
CA LYS A 1094 71.33 18.98 -1.03
C LYS A 1094 70.09 19.54 -1.76
N ILE A 1095 70.09 19.58 -3.09
CA ILE A 1095 68.97 20.03 -3.89
C ILE A 1095 67.85 18.97 -3.85
N ILE A 1096 66.64 19.42 -3.54
CA ILE A 1096 65.41 18.63 -3.59
C ILE A 1096 64.71 18.92 -4.91
N MET A 1097 64.21 17.88 -5.56
CA MET A 1097 63.48 17.99 -6.82
C MET A 1097 62.37 16.96 -6.91
N SER A 1098 61.36 17.23 -7.76
CA SER A 1098 60.31 16.28 -8.03
C SER A 1098 60.83 15.05 -8.78
N ILE A 1099 60.10 13.93 -8.71
CA ILE A 1099 60.46 12.71 -9.46
C ILE A 1099 60.55 12.98 -10.96
N TYR A 1100 59.66 13.84 -11.49
CA TYR A 1100 59.66 14.20 -12.91
C TYR A 1100 60.89 15.05 -13.28
N GLU A 1101 61.30 15.98 -12.42
CA GLU A 1101 62.49 16.79 -12.64
C GLU A 1101 63.77 15.94 -12.55
N ALA A 1102 63.84 15.00 -11.61
CA ALA A 1102 64.93 14.04 -11.50
C ALA A 1102 65.08 13.19 -12.78
N LYS A 1103 63.97 12.79 -13.40
CA LYS A 1103 63.95 12.14 -14.72
C LYS A 1103 64.51 13.05 -15.82
N CYS A 1104 64.05 14.30 -15.89
CA CYS A 1104 64.52 15.25 -16.90
C CYS A 1104 66.03 15.54 -16.80
N ARG A 1105 66.59 15.44 -15.59
CA ARG A 1105 68.04 15.58 -15.32
C ARG A 1105 68.83 14.27 -15.42
N GLY A 1106 68.17 13.15 -15.75
CA GLY A 1106 68.80 11.83 -15.92
C GLY A 1106 69.20 11.13 -14.61
N LEU A 1107 68.72 11.60 -13.46
CA LEU A 1107 69.00 11.00 -12.15
C LEU A 1107 68.14 9.76 -11.86
N LEU A 1108 66.96 9.69 -12.49
CA LEU A 1108 66.08 8.53 -12.47
C LEU A 1108 65.78 8.09 -13.90
N THR A 1109 65.67 6.77 -14.11
CA THR A 1109 65.21 6.25 -15.39
C THR A 1109 63.72 6.56 -15.60
N PRO A 1110 63.24 6.72 -16.86
CA PRO A 1110 61.83 6.93 -17.13
C PRO A 1110 60.91 5.86 -16.55
N GLY A 1111 61.38 4.61 -16.44
CA GLY A 1111 60.64 3.50 -15.84
C GLY A 1111 60.46 3.68 -14.33
N THR A 1112 61.56 3.89 -13.60
CA THR A 1112 61.54 4.12 -12.15
C THR A 1112 60.69 5.34 -11.79
N SER A 1113 60.83 6.44 -12.54
CA SER A 1113 60.06 7.65 -12.31
C SER A 1113 58.56 7.50 -12.54
N LEU A 1114 58.16 6.74 -13.56
CA LEU A 1114 56.74 6.48 -13.82
C LEU A 1114 56.11 5.67 -12.69
N ILE A 1115 56.80 4.62 -12.22
CA ILE A 1115 56.31 3.75 -11.14
C ILE A 1115 56.12 4.54 -9.83
N LEU A 1116 57.09 5.38 -9.46
CA LEU A 1116 56.99 6.22 -8.26
C LEU A 1116 55.87 7.26 -8.37
N LEU A 1117 55.66 7.85 -9.55
CA LEU A 1117 54.54 8.78 -9.77
C LEU A 1117 53.18 8.08 -9.78
N GLU A 1118 53.09 6.85 -10.30
CA GLU A 1118 51.87 6.02 -10.21
C GLU A 1118 51.55 5.70 -8.75
N ALA A 1119 52.55 5.38 -7.93
CA ALA A 1119 52.38 5.17 -6.49
C ALA A 1119 51.89 6.45 -5.78
N GLN A 1120 52.44 7.64 -6.12
CA GLN A 1120 51.91 8.91 -5.61
C GLN A 1120 50.44 9.14 -5.98
N ALA A 1121 50.09 8.92 -7.25
CA ALA A 1121 48.72 9.07 -7.74
C ALA A 1121 47.76 8.09 -7.04
N ALA A 1122 48.17 6.85 -6.82
CA ALA A 1122 47.37 5.81 -6.17
C ALA A 1122 47.25 5.95 -4.65
N THR A 1123 48.13 6.73 -4.02
CA THR A 1123 48.14 6.98 -2.55
C THR A 1123 47.45 8.27 -2.17
N GLY A 1124 47.00 9.06 -3.15
CA GLY A 1124 46.13 10.21 -2.94
C GLY A 1124 46.55 11.44 -3.72
N PHE A 1125 47.84 11.76 -3.84
CA PHE A 1125 48.26 13.04 -4.43
C PHE A 1125 49.60 12.91 -5.12
N VAL A 1126 49.77 13.63 -6.23
CA VAL A 1126 51.08 13.92 -6.81
C VAL A 1126 51.71 15.05 -6.00
N ILE A 1127 52.92 14.83 -5.50
CA ILE A 1127 53.58 15.77 -4.59
C ILE A 1127 54.61 16.61 -5.35
N ASP A 1128 54.53 17.92 -5.18
CA ASP A 1128 55.62 18.84 -5.49
C ASP A 1128 56.43 19.08 -4.21
N PRO A 1129 57.60 18.43 -4.05
CA PRO A 1129 58.39 18.53 -2.83
C PRO A 1129 59.09 19.89 -2.68
N VAL A 1130 59.18 20.70 -3.74
CA VAL A 1130 59.85 22.01 -3.71
C VAL A 1130 58.91 23.08 -3.16
N ASN A 1131 57.65 23.07 -3.62
CA ASN A 1131 56.64 24.03 -3.20
C ASN A 1131 55.69 23.49 -2.12
N ASN A 1132 55.92 22.26 -1.64
CA ASN A 1132 55.08 21.53 -0.69
C ASN A 1132 53.58 21.49 -1.10
N LYS A 1133 53.31 21.25 -2.38
CA LYS A 1133 51.95 21.17 -2.92
C LYS A 1133 51.53 19.72 -3.09
N LYS A 1134 50.29 19.43 -2.68
CA LYS A 1134 49.62 18.14 -2.89
C LYS A 1134 48.57 18.34 -3.98
N LEU A 1135 48.79 17.75 -5.15
CA LEU A 1135 48.02 18.02 -6.36
C LEU A 1135 47.32 16.74 -6.84
N SER A 1136 46.14 16.89 -7.44
CA SER A 1136 45.59 15.85 -8.32
C SER A 1136 46.47 15.68 -9.57
N VAL A 1137 46.30 14.58 -10.31
CA VAL A 1137 47.08 14.34 -11.54
C VAL A 1137 46.84 15.45 -12.56
N GLU A 1138 45.61 15.95 -12.66
CA GLU A 1138 45.29 17.02 -13.61
C GLU A 1138 45.95 18.35 -13.24
N GLU A 1139 45.94 18.72 -11.96
CA GLU A 1139 46.60 19.93 -11.46
C GLU A 1139 48.13 19.83 -11.58
N ALA A 1140 48.71 18.66 -11.31
CA ALA A 1140 50.15 18.43 -11.44
C ALA A 1140 50.62 18.59 -12.89
N VAL A 1141 49.84 18.12 -13.86
CA VAL A 1141 50.13 18.31 -15.29
C VAL A 1141 49.94 19.77 -15.71
N ALA A 1142 48.91 20.45 -15.19
CA ALA A 1142 48.67 21.86 -15.49
C ALA A 1142 49.78 22.77 -14.93
N GLN A 1143 50.31 22.45 -13.75
CA GLN A 1143 51.40 23.19 -13.09
C GLN A 1143 52.81 22.73 -13.54
N GLY A 1144 52.91 21.76 -14.46
CA GLY A 1144 54.19 21.28 -14.98
C GLY A 1144 55.02 20.43 -14.00
N VAL A 1145 54.42 20.00 -12.88
CA VAL A 1145 55.04 19.07 -11.91
C VAL A 1145 55.21 17.68 -12.54
N VAL A 1146 54.34 17.32 -13.48
CA VAL A 1146 54.45 16.11 -14.31
C VAL A 1146 54.21 16.44 -15.78
N GLY A 1147 54.95 15.77 -16.66
CA GLY A 1147 54.80 15.87 -18.11
C GLY A 1147 53.46 15.36 -18.64
N LYS A 1148 52.97 16.00 -19.70
CA LYS A 1148 51.71 15.63 -20.37
C LYS A 1148 51.73 14.20 -20.92
N GLU A 1149 52.92 13.66 -21.22
CA GLU A 1149 53.11 12.30 -21.73
C GLU A 1149 52.63 11.21 -20.77
N TRP A 1150 52.60 11.47 -19.47
CA TRP A 1150 52.20 10.49 -18.44
C TRP A 1150 50.79 10.70 -17.90
N LYS A 1151 50.09 11.77 -18.34
CA LYS A 1151 48.74 12.10 -17.86
C LYS A 1151 47.80 10.90 -17.89
N LYS A 1152 47.73 10.17 -19.01
CA LYS A 1152 46.80 9.03 -19.18
C LYS A 1152 47.12 7.87 -18.22
N LYS A 1153 48.40 7.56 -18.00
CA LYS A 1153 48.82 6.47 -17.10
C LYS A 1153 48.57 6.84 -15.64
N LEU A 1154 48.90 8.06 -15.26
CA LEU A 1154 48.67 8.56 -13.90
C LEU A 1154 47.19 8.71 -13.55
N LEU A 1155 46.34 9.13 -14.50
CA LEU A 1155 44.88 9.11 -14.31
C LEU A 1155 44.34 7.68 -14.13
N SER A 1156 45.01 6.67 -14.70
CA SER A 1156 44.63 5.27 -14.48
C SER A 1156 44.99 4.80 -13.07
N ALA A 1157 46.15 5.22 -12.56
CA ALA A 1157 46.56 4.95 -11.18
C ALA A 1157 45.74 5.75 -10.15
N GLU A 1158 45.35 6.99 -10.44
CA GLU A 1158 44.50 7.82 -9.59
C GLU A 1158 43.10 7.21 -9.36
N ARG A 1159 42.65 6.31 -10.25
CA ARG A 1159 41.42 5.52 -10.04
C ARG A 1159 41.51 4.58 -8.84
N ALA A 1160 42.70 4.25 -8.35
CA ALA A 1160 42.84 3.55 -7.07
C ALA A 1160 42.30 4.37 -5.88
N VAL A 1161 42.19 5.70 -6.03
CA VAL A 1161 41.69 6.63 -5.02
C VAL A 1161 40.25 7.06 -5.30
N THR A 1162 39.91 7.33 -6.57
CA THR A 1162 38.56 7.77 -6.96
C THR A 1162 37.61 6.60 -7.25
N GLY A 1163 38.15 5.39 -7.35
CA GLY A 1163 37.47 4.16 -7.71
C GLY A 1163 37.47 3.84 -9.21
N TYR A 1164 37.43 2.54 -9.51
CA TYR A 1164 37.29 2.00 -10.87
C TYR A 1164 35.82 1.85 -11.21
N LYS A 1165 35.43 2.08 -12.46
CA LYS A 1165 34.06 1.79 -12.91
C LYS A 1165 33.96 0.35 -13.40
N ASP A 1166 33.07 -0.42 -12.80
CA ASP A 1166 32.73 -1.76 -13.27
C ASP A 1166 31.95 -1.65 -14.60
N PRO A 1167 32.46 -2.21 -15.72
CA PRO A 1167 31.79 -2.13 -17.02
C PRO A 1167 30.41 -2.79 -17.06
N TYR A 1168 30.16 -3.78 -16.18
CA TYR A 1168 28.92 -4.56 -16.19
C TYR A 1168 27.81 -3.93 -15.34
N THR A 1169 28.18 -3.28 -14.24
CA THR A 1169 27.21 -2.71 -13.28
C THR A 1169 27.18 -1.18 -13.30
N GLY A 1170 28.20 -0.53 -13.85
CA GLY A 1170 28.37 0.92 -13.80
C GLY A 1170 28.82 1.46 -12.43
N ASN A 1171 28.92 0.60 -11.42
CA ASN A 1171 29.25 0.96 -10.05
C ASN A 1171 30.74 1.28 -9.87
N THR A 1172 31.04 2.08 -8.83
CA THR A 1172 32.42 2.39 -8.43
C THR A 1172 32.93 1.29 -7.50
N ILE A 1173 34.03 0.64 -7.89
CA ILE A 1173 34.67 -0.46 -7.14
C ILE A 1173 36.09 -0.10 -6.74
N SER A 1174 36.61 -0.76 -5.70
CA SER A 1174 37.98 -0.56 -5.18
C SER A 1174 39.06 -1.12 -6.11
N LEU A 1175 40.32 -0.72 -5.85
CA LEU A 1175 41.50 -1.26 -6.52
C LEU A 1175 41.57 -2.79 -6.45
N PHE A 1176 41.33 -3.35 -5.27
CA PHE A 1176 41.34 -4.80 -5.04
C PHE A 1176 40.20 -5.53 -5.76
N GLN A 1177 39.00 -4.95 -5.78
CA GLN A 1177 37.87 -5.53 -6.52
C GLN A 1177 38.09 -5.47 -8.02
N ALA A 1178 38.71 -4.39 -8.53
CA ALA A 1178 39.11 -4.28 -9.92
C ALA A 1178 40.18 -5.32 -10.28
N LEU A 1179 41.11 -5.61 -9.35
CA LEU A 1179 42.11 -6.68 -9.47
C LEU A 1179 41.46 -8.06 -9.54
N LYS A 1180 40.51 -8.39 -8.65
CA LYS A 1180 39.77 -9.68 -8.68
C LYS A 1180 38.91 -9.88 -9.92
N LYS A 1181 38.51 -8.79 -10.58
CA LYS A 1181 37.74 -8.80 -11.84
C LYS A 1181 38.62 -8.67 -13.09
N ASP A 1182 39.95 -8.76 -12.95
CA ASP A 1182 40.93 -8.63 -14.02
C ASP A 1182 40.78 -7.34 -14.86
N LEU A 1183 40.26 -6.26 -14.26
CA LEU A 1183 40.13 -4.94 -14.93
C LEU A 1183 41.44 -4.16 -14.96
N ILE A 1184 42.40 -4.57 -14.14
CA ILE A 1184 43.76 -4.05 -14.08
C ILE A 1184 44.75 -5.23 -14.12
N VAL A 1185 45.93 -4.99 -14.69
CA VAL A 1185 47.01 -5.99 -14.72
C VAL A 1185 47.46 -6.31 -13.30
N LYS A 1186 47.69 -7.59 -13.00
CA LYS A 1186 47.94 -8.07 -11.64
C LYS A 1186 49.14 -7.40 -10.97
N ASP A 1187 50.30 -7.41 -11.60
CA ASP A 1187 51.53 -6.80 -11.07
C ASP A 1187 51.37 -5.28 -10.83
N HIS A 1188 50.64 -4.60 -11.72
CA HIS A 1188 50.33 -3.19 -11.56
C HIS A 1188 49.41 -2.96 -10.34
N GLY A 1189 48.37 -3.78 -10.18
CA GLY A 1189 47.45 -3.67 -9.04
C GLY A 1189 48.10 -4.01 -7.69
N ILE A 1190 48.92 -5.05 -7.65
CA ILE A 1190 49.69 -5.48 -6.46
C ILE A 1190 50.59 -4.33 -5.98
N ARG A 1191 51.36 -3.74 -6.90
CA ARG A 1191 52.26 -2.61 -6.61
C ARG A 1191 51.52 -1.39 -6.05
N LEU A 1192 50.31 -1.11 -6.54
CA LEU A 1192 49.51 0.01 -6.04
C LEU A 1192 48.89 -0.29 -4.67
N LEU A 1193 48.46 -1.53 -4.41
CA LEU A 1193 47.94 -1.97 -3.11
C LEU A 1193 49.02 -1.89 -2.04
N GLU A 1194 50.20 -2.39 -2.36
CA GLU A 1194 51.38 -2.32 -1.50
C GLU A 1194 51.72 -0.87 -1.14
N ALA A 1195 51.75 0.05 -2.13
CA ALA A 1195 51.98 1.46 -1.89
C ALA A 1195 50.91 2.09 -0.97
N GLN A 1196 49.64 1.70 -1.10
CA GLN A 1196 48.58 2.15 -0.19
C GLN A 1196 48.79 1.64 1.24
N ILE A 1197 49.14 0.37 1.43
CA ILE A 1197 49.37 -0.22 2.75
C ILE A 1197 50.55 0.45 3.45
N ALA A 1198 51.69 0.54 2.78
CA ALA A 1198 52.91 1.16 3.32
C ALA A 1198 52.69 2.65 3.69
N THR A 1199 51.76 3.32 3.01
CA THR A 1199 51.40 4.71 3.30
C THR A 1199 50.20 4.84 4.23
N GLY A 1200 49.86 3.82 5.03
CA GLY A 1200 48.96 3.96 6.18
C GLY A 1200 47.64 3.17 6.10
N GLY A 1201 47.28 2.60 4.95
CA GLY A 1201 46.11 1.72 4.83
C GLY A 1201 45.43 1.75 3.46
N ILE A 1202 44.52 0.79 3.24
CA ILE A 1202 43.76 0.62 2.00
C ILE A 1202 42.79 1.78 1.80
N ILE A 1203 42.68 2.28 0.58
CA ILE A 1203 41.80 3.43 0.29
C ILE A 1203 40.37 2.96 -0.02
N ASP A 1204 39.40 3.55 0.67
CA ASP A 1204 37.98 3.45 0.33
C ASP A 1204 37.64 4.50 -0.76
N PRO A 1205 37.32 4.06 -2.00
CA PRO A 1205 37.04 4.99 -3.10
C PRO A 1205 35.67 5.68 -2.99
N VAL A 1206 34.74 5.10 -2.21
CA VAL A 1206 33.38 5.63 -2.03
C VAL A 1206 33.42 6.80 -1.06
N HIS A 1207 34.02 6.56 0.11
CA HIS A 1207 34.10 7.50 1.23
C HIS A 1207 35.39 8.33 1.25
N SER A 1208 36.33 8.09 0.34
CA SER A 1208 37.49 8.93 0.06
C SER A 1208 38.46 9.14 1.23
N HIS A 1209 38.69 8.11 2.03
CA HIS A 1209 39.71 8.06 3.10
C HIS A 1209 40.30 6.66 3.19
N ARG A 1210 41.39 6.50 3.95
CA ARG A 1210 42.01 5.19 4.18
C ARG A 1210 41.32 4.47 5.33
N VAL A 1211 41.20 3.16 5.22
CA VAL A 1211 40.62 2.29 6.25
C VAL A 1211 41.68 1.33 6.81
N PRO A 1212 41.58 0.94 8.09
CA PRO A 1212 42.39 -0.15 8.63
C PRO A 1212 42.17 -1.47 7.86
N VAL A 1213 43.19 -2.33 7.79
CA VAL A 1213 43.15 -3.61 7.07
C VAL A 1213 41.95 -4.48 7.49
N GLN A 1214 41.66 -4.53 8.79
CA GLN A 1214 40.52 -5.29 9.34
C GLN A 1214 39.17 -4.77 8.83
N VAL A 1215 39.04 -3.45 8.63
CA VAL A 1215 37.83 -2.82 8.09
C VAL A 1215 37.76 -3.03 6.58
N ALA A 1216 38.91 -3.02 5.89
CA ALA A 1216 38.99 -3.35 4.47
C ALA A 1216 38.51 -4.78 4.18
N TYR A 1217 38.78 -5.74 5.07
CA TYR A 1217 38.23 -7.10 4.97
C TYR A 1217 36.70 -7.12 5.07
N GLN A 1218 36.13 -6.41 6.05
CA GLN A 1218 34.68 -6.32 6.23
C GLN A 1218 33.98 -5.67 5.03
N ARG A 1219 34.62 -4.67 4.40
CA ARG A 1219 34.09 -3.98 3.22
C ARG A 1219 34.42 -4.68 1.89
N GLY A 1220 35.17 -5.78 1.93
CA GLY A 1220 35.60 -6.50 0.72
C GLY A 1220 36.53 -5.68 -0.19
N TYR A 1221 37.25 -4.70 0.37
CA TYR A 1221 38.28 -3.91 -0.32
C TYR A 1221 39.67 -4.52 -0.20
N PHE A 1222 39.80 -5.59 0.58
CA PHE A 1222 41.03 -6.36 0.75
C PHE A 1222 40.66 -7.75 1.32
N ASP A 1223 41.56 -8.72 1.29
CA ASP A 1223 41.37 -10.02 1.95
C ASP A 1223 42.67 -10.57 2.57
N GLU A 1224 42.51 -11.65 3.35
CA GLU A 1224 43.60 -12.24 4.11
C GLU A 1224 44.63 -12.93 3.20
N GLU A 1225 44.18 -13.55 2.11
CA GLU A 1225 45.04 -14.20 1.12
C GLU A 1225 45.98 -13.19 0.45
N MET A 1226 45.47 -12.05 -0.01
CA MET A 1226 46.29 -10.98 -0.58
C MET A 1226 47.20 -10.34 0.48
N ASN A 1227 46.79 -10.28 1.75
CA ASN A 1227 47.64 -9.77 2.81
C ASN A 1227 48.82 -10.71 3.10
N GLN A 1228 48.63 -12.03 3.03
CA GLN A 1228 49.73 -12.99 3.13
C GLN A 1228 50.70 -12.81 1.96
N ILE A 1229 50.19 -12.66 0.74
CA ILE A 1229 51.02 -12.41 -0.46
C ILE A 1229 51.86 -11.13 -0.30
N LEU A 1230 51.28 -10.02 0.18
CA LEU A 1230 52.00 -8.75 0.31
C LEU A 1230 52.94 -8.69 1.52
N THR A 1231 52.83 -9.62 2.47
CA THR A 1231 53.70 -9.67 3.66
C THR A 1231 54.91 -10.57 3.47
N ASP A 1232 54.88 -11.48 2.48
CA ASP A 1232 56.03 -12.28 2.07
C ASP A 1232 56.84 -11.55 0.98
N PRO A 1233 58.10 -11.15 1.24
CA PRO A 1233 58.92 -10.43 0.26
C PRO A 1233 59.50 -11.37 -0.82
N ASP A 1234 58.63 -11.98 -1.61
CA ASP A 1234 58.96 -12.74 -2.83
C ASP A 1234 59.27 -11.83 -4.03
N ASP A 1235 59.82 -12.38 -5.12
CA ASP A 1235 60.22 -11.62 -6.31
C ASP A 1235 59.03 -10.89 -6.98
N ASP A 1236 57.82 -11.43 -6.83
CA ASP A 1236 56.58 -10.88 -7.39
C ASP A 1236 56.07 -9.63 -6.64
N THR A 1237 56.50 -9.39 -5.39
CA THR A 1237 56.11 -8.20 -4.60
C THR A 1237 57.13 -7.07 -4.66
N LYS A 1238 58.34 -7.32 -5.19
CA LYS A 1238 59.41 -6.31 -5.35
C LYS A 1238 59.23 -5.47 -6.61
N GLY A 1239 58.12 -4.72 -6.65
CA GLY A 1239 57.71 -3.93 -7.81
C GLY A 1239 58.41 -2.58 -7.99
N PHE A 1240 59.29 -2.17 -7.06
CA PHE A 1240 59.99 -0.88 -7.06
C PHE A 1240 61.51 -1.07 -7.21
N PHE A 1241 62.23 -0.03 -7.64
CA PHE A 1241 63.66 -0.10 -7.93
C PHE A 1241 64.40 1.01 -7.21
N ASP A 1242 65.41 0.66 -6.40
CA ASP A 1242 66.30 1.63 -5.77
C ASP A 1242 67.43 2.04 -6.74
N PRO A 1243 67.49 3.32 -7.17
CA PRO A 1243 68.55 3.79 -8.06
C PRO A 1243 69.96 3.77 -7.45
N ASN A 1244 70.10 3.67 -6.12
CA ASN A 1244 71.40 3.68 -5.44
C ASN A 1244 72.03 2.28 -5.37
N THR A 1245 71.29 1.29 -4.86
CA THR A 1245 71.75 -0.11 -4.75
C THR A 1245 71.54 -0.91 -6.03
N LYS A 1246 70.64 -0.46 -6.92
CA LYS A 1246 70.19 -1.15 -8.15
C LYS A 1246 69.45 -2.47 -7.88
N GLU A 1247 68.77 -2.56 -6.75
CA GLU A 1247 67.97 -3.71 -6.36
C GLU A 1247 66.47 -3.43 -6.53
N ASN A 1248 65.71 -4.49 -6.79
CA ASN A 1248 64.26 -4.44 -6.74
C ASN A 1248 63.81 -4.61 -5.29
N LEU A 1249 62.96 -3.72 -4.82
CA LEU A 1249 62.49 -3.62 -3.44
C LEU A 1249 60.97 -3.52 -3.40
N THR A 1250 60.41 -3.85 -2.24
CA THR A 1250 59.04 -3.47 -1.89
C THR A 1250 58.94 -1.96 -1.71
N TYR A 1251 57.75 -1.37 -1.82
CA TYR A 1251 57.54 0.05 -1.57
C TYR A 1251 57.91 0.43 -0.13
N LEU A 1252 57.64 -0.47 0.82
CA LEU A 1252 57.98 -0.27 2.22
C LEU A 1252 59.51 -0.24 2.43
N GLN A 1253 60.23 -1.19 1.84
CA GLN A 1253 61.70 -1.23 1.86
C GLN A 1253 62.35 -0.02 1.19
N LEU A 1254 61.69 0.60 0.20
CA LEU A 1254 62.19 1.81 -0.46
C LEU A 1254 61.88 3.10 0.33
N ILE A 1255 60.90 3.06 1.25
CA ILE A 1255 60.59 4.17 2.16
C ILE A 1255 61.54 4.19 3.36
N GLU A 1256 61.88 3.01 3.89
CA GLU A 1256 62.87 2.80 4.96
C GLU A 1256 64.28 3.21 4.51
#